data_AF-A0A265Q7X9-F1
#
_entry.id   AF-A0A265Q7X9-F1
#
_cell.length_a   1.000
_cell.length_b   1.000
_cell.length_c   1.000
_cell.angle_alpha   90.00
_cell.angle_beta   90.00
_cell.angle_gamma   90.00
#
_symmetry.space_group_name_H-M   'P 1'
#
loop_
_entity.id
_entity.type
_entity.pdbx_description
1 polymer ?
#
loop_
_entity_poly.entity_id
_entity_poly.type
_entity_poly.pdbx_seq_one_letter_code
_entity_poly.pdbx_strand_id
1 'polypeptide(L)'
;MKNPINKSNMRRPLRIILLLIILLVASNLFISSISQFFIVNREIDNIGKYFRSIGKILPLDENNYDVKEAQELITGDPMIDFEDNIRHTTGIIDGLYRNKRKDNVSFAGNLSSNVYDLIFIGEIREVYKYQYAENIYEGSALAVKVTDILAGIPDYIEGDFRYKNNQEHRFLFLSHSIVTGEKFEYINDDVIDELFQMEPGKKYLFRTFIHPEADTGSFAKPLYNDGPLYIELDDNGHIDWDDSQFKIIKEEMDFINENIFSYYLTGTKDMTAMPEVQDSAKDYYLVEGRWFSKEDDENQNHVVIIHENIAKNYKINIGDKLNIKMRDNEYGTSELFTEKDHKEWKTYYVSEPKPFKVVGIFNSNVYPQSRYVYMYVPNSTIPVELGRYAEGMDEPVSVNIFSYTFVLKNARDESAFIEKYKESLKELGYELSFLINNVESFLESSAPIKRATAINFVLFSVLLILIQGFVIYVYIEGHKLNYAIERALGIPSKISGRHLIQPLVIYGMIASGIGGYIGFNNAMEKSMELLGSVPATTQTTVNSGLDIKYFILFILLSMLPFVIMLMLKTNKLKNSSIIDLINNNKKRKTIQGKTESLEVAKATNAMTIESKVITKQLEDDKEKDIKDDKLIGKKDSKKALRRFSLKHNLRSKATSILLIVLAGIFTFSLLWMNYVTIKNNELIEKAYRDHIITADIIAQGNLVSDTRTGPISGRHIINLMETELVEDYSAIALMIYDELYIDRDGVIERYEVGEKDK
;
A
#
# COMPACT_ATOMS: atom_id res chain seq x y z
N MET A 1 13.51 -26.72 55.97
CA MET A 1 13.62 -25.50 56.82
C MET A 1 12.94 -24.33 56.12
N LYS A 2 12.14 -23.52 56.84
CA LYS A 2 11.56 -22.28 56.29
C LYS A 2 12.67 -21.25 56.04
N ASN A 3 12.68 -20.60 54.88
CA ASN A 3 13.69 -19.61 54.48
C ASN A 3 13.69 -18.39 55.43
N PRO A 4 14.72 -18.23 56.30
CA PRO A 4 14.81 -17.15 57.29
C PRO A 4 14.92 -15.77 56.65
N ILE A 5 15.61 -15.67 55.50
CA ILE A 5 15.77 -14.43 54.74
C ILE A 5 14.41 -13.94 54.21
N ASN A 6 13.56 -14.86 53.74
CA ASN A 6 12.21 -14.49 53.30
C ASN A 6 11.33 -13.97 54.46
N LYS A 7 11.51 -14.53 55.66
CA LYS A 7 10.83 -14.02 56.87
C LYS A 7 11.34 -12.63 57.27
N SER A 8 12.63 -12.33 57.05
CA SER A 8 13.20 -10.99 57.23
C SER A 8 12.62 -9.99 56.22
N ASN A 9 12.37 -10.43 54.99
CA ASN A 9 11.77 -9.63 53.93
C ASN A 9 10.34 -9.19 54.29
N MET A 10 9.51 -10.12 54.79
CA MET A 10 8.16 -9.80 55.29
C MET A 10 8.14 -8.80 56.45
N ARG A 11 9.21 -8.73 57.26
CA ARG A 11 9.30 -7.80 58.40
C ARG A 11 9.68 -6.37 58.01
N ARG A 12 10.18 -6.15 56.79
CA ARG A 12 10.60 -4.83 56.27
C ARG A 12 10.14 -4.65 54.81
N PRO A 13 8.82 -4.63 54.54
CA PRO A 13 8.27 -4.75 53.19
C PRO A 13 8.61 -3.55 52.30
N LEU A 14 8.66 -2.34 52.86
CA LEU A 14 8.89 -1.07 52.13
C LEU A 14 10.13 -1.09 51.22
N ARG A 15 11.24 -1.67 51.68
CA ARG A 15 12.47 -1.73 50.87
C ARG A 15 12.34 -2.65 49.67
N ILE A 16 11.59 -3.74 49.82
CA ILE A 16 11.42 -4.74 48.77
C ILE A 16 10.39 -4.24 47.76
N ILE A 17 9.29 -3.65 48.23
CA ILE A 17 8.29 -2.99 47.37
C ILE A 17 8.96 -1.93 46.48
N LEU A 18 9.84 -1.09 47.04
CA LEU A 18 10.57 -0.09 46.26
C LEU A 18 11.45 -0.72 45.17
N LEU A 19 12.21 -1.77 45.50
CA LEU A 19 13.06 -2.48 44.53
C LEU A 19 12.21 -3.15 43.43
N LEU A 20 11.01 -3.60 43.77
CA LEU A 20 10.08 -4.21 42.82
C LEU A 20 9.43 -3.21 41.90
N ILE A 21 9.05 -2.04 42.40
CA ILE A 21 8.55 -0.95 41.54
C ILE A 21 9.64 -0.54 40.55
N ILE A 22 10.89 -0.42 41.00
CA ILE A 22 12.02 -0.09 40.12
C ILE A 22 12.23 -1.16 39.03
N LEU A 23 12.20 -2.45 39.40
CA LEU A 23 12.29 -3.54 38.42
C LEU A 23 11.10 -3.56 37.46
N LEU A 24 9.88 -3.31 37.96
CA LEU A 24 8.67 -3.25 37.16
C LEU A 24 8.76 -2.14 36.11
N VAL A 25 9.20 -0.94 36.49
CA VAL A 25 9.39 0.18 35.56
C VAL A 25 10.48 -0.13 34.53
N ALA A 26 11.61 -0.69 34.97
CA ALA A 26 12.70 -1.05 34.06
C ALA A 26 12.28 -2.14 33.05
N SER A 27 11.56 -3.17 33.51
CA SER A 27 11.04 -4.23 32.65
C SER A 27 9.96 -3.72 31.69
N ASN A 28 9.10 -2.80 32.14
CA ASN A 28 8.14 -2.12 31.28
C ASN A 28 8.84 -1.37 30.14
N LEU A 29 9.80 -0.51 30.45
CA LEU A 29 10.53 0.27 29.44
C LEU A 29 11.26 -0.64 28.44
N PHE A 30 11.98 -1.65 28.93
CA PHE A 30 12.69 -2.59 28.06
C PHE A 30 11.75 -3.39 27.16
N ILE A 31 10.69 -4.00 27.73
CA ILE A 31 9.74 -4.83 26.98
C ILE A 31 8.96 -3.97 25.99
N SER A 32 8.62 -2.73 26.34
CA SER A 32 8.00 -1.79 25.42
C SER A 32 8.92 -1.50 24.23
N SER A 33 10.19 -1.16 24.46
CA SER A 33 11.12 -0.79 23.39
C SER A 33 11.53 -1.97 22.49
N ILE A 34 11.74 -3.17 23.05
CA ILE A 34 12.01 -4.35 22.21
C ILE A 34 10.79 -4.72 21.37
N SER A 35 9.57 -4.64 21.94
CA SER A 35 8.34 -4.92 21.19
C SER A 35 8.14 -3.91 20.06
N GLN A 36 8.31 -2.62 20.33
CA GLN A 36 8.25 -1.57 19.31
C GLN A 36 9.29 -1.80 18.19
N PHE A 37 10.53 -2.14 18.54
CA PHE A 37 11.57 -2.44 17.55
C PHE A 37 11.13 -3.58 16.61
N PHE A 38 10.59 -4.68 17.14
CA PHE A 38 10.13 -5.79 16.31
C PHE A 38 8.90 -5.43 15.47
N ILE A 39 7.89 -4.77 16.05
CA ILE A 39 6.68 -4.33 15.32
C ILE A 39 7.08 -3.43 14.16
N VAL A 40 7.80 -2.35 14.47
CA VAL A 40 8.11 -1.28 13.50
C VAL A 40 8.99 -1.81 12.38
N ASN A 41 10.03 -2.61 12.67
CA ASN A 41 10.86 -3.16 11.60
C ASN A 41 10.06 -4.12 10.71
N ARG A 42 9.25 -5.01 11.31
CA ARG A 42 8.40 -5.94 10.55
C ARG A 42 7.42 -5.19 9.64
N GLU A 43 6.71 -4.21 10.18
CA GLU A 43 5.69 -3.47 9.43
C GLU A 43 6.33 -2.57 8.37
N ILE A 44 7.44 -1.87 8.66
CA ILE A 44 8.15 -1.10 7.63
C ILE A 44 8.69 -2.05 6.54
N ASP A 45 9.23 -3.22 6.88
CA ASP A 45 9.66 -4.19 5.86
C ASP A 45 8.49 -4.71 5.03
N ASN A 46 7.31 -4.90 5.64
CA ASN A 46 6.11 -5.31 4.93
C ASN A 46 5.56 -4.21 4.00
N ILE A 47 5.47 -2.96 4.48
CA ILE A 47 5.07 -1.80 3.67
C ILE A 47 6.07 -1.61 2.53
N GLY A 48 7.37 -1.76 2.81
CA GLY A 48 8.44 -1.62 1.82
C GLY A 48 8.36 -2.62 0.66
N LYS A 49 7.64 -3.74 0.79
CA LYS A 49 7.41 -4.70 -0.32
C LYS A 49 6.49 -4.15 -1.41
N TYR A 50 5.67 -3.14 -1.10
CA TYR A 50 4.77 -2.52 -2.07
C TYR A 50 5.46 -1.42 -2.88
N PHE A 51 6.50 -0.82 -2.30
CA PHE A 51 7.39 0.12 -2.96
C PHE A 51 8.36 -0.67 -3.86
N ARG A 52 7.84 -1.22 -4.97
CA ARG A 52 8.61 -2.01 -5.94
C ARG A 52 9.26 -1.11 -6.98
N SER A 53 10.56 -1.26 -7.16
CA SER A 53 11.27 -0.60 -8.24
C SER A 53 10.94 -1.26 -9.57
N ILE A 54 10.03 -0.62 -10.32
CA ILE A 54 9.55 -1.08 -11.62
C ILE A 54 10.23 -0.21 -12.68
N GLY A 55 11.08 -0.83 -13.49
CA GLY A 55 11.82 -0.19 -14.56
C GLY A 55 11.26 -0.50 -15.95
N LYS A 56 11.53 0.41 -16.87
CA LYS A 56 11.30 0.32 -18.31
C LYS A 56 12.56 0.76 -19.05
N ILE A 57 12.69 0.28 -20.28
CA ILE A 57 13.69 0.77 -21.23
C ILE A 57 12.95 1.66 -22.22
N LEU A 58 13.43 2.87 -22.42
CA LEU A 58 12.89 3.80 -23.41
C LEU A 58 13.93 4.02 -24.51
N PRO A 59 13.57 3.90 -25.79
CA PRO A 59 14.44 4.29 -26.89
C PRO A 59 14.52 5.81 -26.96
N LEU A 60 15.70 6.31 -27.34
CA LEU A 60 15.96 7.73 -27.59
C LEU A 60 15.38 8.18 -28.94
N ASP A 61 15.14 7.24 -29.86
CA ASP A 61 14.34 7.46 -31.07
C ASP A 61 12.90 7.04 -30.80
N GLU A 62 11.98 7.99 -30.86
CA GLU A 62 10.55 7.78 -30.61
C GLU A 62 9.88 6.82 -31.60
N ASN A 63 10.52 6.55 -32.75
CA ASN A 63 10.01 5.61 -33.76
C ASN A 63 10.53 4.18 -33.58
N ASN A 64 11.47 3.96 -32.67
CA ASN A 64 11.93 2.61 -32.35
C ASN A 64 11.03 2.03 -31.26
N TYR A 65 10.42 0.88 -31.51
CA TYR A 65 9.57 0.18 -30.53
C TYR A 65 10.18 -1.14 -30.05
N ASP A 66 11.31 -1.58 -30.63
CA ASP A 66 11.99 -2.81 -30.22
C ASP A 66 13.05 -2.50 -29.17
N VAL A 67 12.92 -3.11 -27.99
CA VAL A 67 13.88 -2.96 -26.88
C VAL A 67 14.67 -4.24 -26.63
N LYS A 68 14.63 -5.23 -27.52
CA LYS A 68 15.29 -6.53 -27.32
C LYS A 68 16.79 -6.42 -27.04
N GLU A 69 17.52 -5.67 -27.85
CA GLU A 69 18.98 -5.52 -27.71
C GLU A 69 19.34 -4.92 -26.34
N ALA A 70 18.55 -3.93 -25.90
CA ALA A 70 18.69 -3.30 -24.61
C ALA A 70 18.27 -4.22 -23.44
N GLN A 71 17.22 -5.02 -23.62
CA GLN A 71 16.82 -6.06 -22.67
C GLN A 71 17.95 -7.08 -22.47
N GLU A 72 18.57 -7.57 -23.54
CA GLU A 72 19.63 -8.59 -23.49
C GLU A 72 20.83 -8.13 -22.65
N LEU A 73 21.13 -6.83 -22.61
CA LEU A 73 22.20 -6.28 -21.76
C LEU A 73 21.91 -6.39 -20.25
N ILE A 74 20.66 -6.25 -19.85
CA ILE A 74 20.26 -6.27 -18.43
C ILE A 74 19.77 -7.66 -17.98
N THR A 75 19.39 -8.51 -18.93
CA THR A 75 18.84 -9.85 -18.67
C THR A 75 19.80 -10.68 -17.82
N GLY A 76 19.28 -11.29 -16.74
CA GLY A 76 20.04 -12.16 -15.86
C GLY A 76 20.91 -11.43 -14.82
N ASP A 77 20.82 -10.10 -14.71
CA ASP A 77 21.48 -9.36 -13.65
C ASP A 77 20.96 -9.76 -12.25
N PRO A 78 21.85 -9.97 -11.25
CA PRO A 78 21.43 -10.37 -9.91
C PRO A 78 20.56 -9.34 -9.16
N MET A 79 20.55 -8.06 -9.57
CA MET A 79 19.71 -7.01 -9.00
C MET A 79 18.25 -7.11 -9.48
N ILE A 80 18.00 -7.75 -10.62
CA ILE A 80 16.66 -8.00 -11.14
C ILE A 80 16.02 -9.18 -10.39
N ASP A 81 14.77 -9.01 -9.96
CA ASP A 81 13.95 -10.10 -9.42
C ASP A 81 13.22 -10.87 -10.52
N PHE A 82 12.59 -10.13 -11.43
CA PHE A 82 12.04 -10.67 -12.66
C PHE A 82 11.86 -9.60 -13.72
N GLU A 83 11.80 -10.08 -14.96
CA GLU A 83 11.43 -9.34 -16.14
C GLU A 83 10.04 -9.80 -16.57
N ASP A 84 9.20 -8.88 -17.03
CA ASP A 84 7.88 -9.17 -17.57
C ASP A 84 7.78 -8.71 -19.02
N ASN A 85 7.54 -9.69 -19.90
CA ASN A 85 7.25 -9.50 -21.31
C ASN A 85 5.76 -9.80 -21.47
N ILE A 86 4.95 -8.75 -21.46
CA ILE A 86 3.51 -8.84 -21.60
C ILE A 86 3.18 -9.42 -22.97
N ARG A 87 2.20 -10.33 -23.01
CA ARG A 87 1.67 -10.91 -24.25
C ARG A 87 0.21 -10.55 -24.41
N HIS A 88 -0.19 -10.17 -25.62
CA HIS A 88 -1.58 -9.85 -25.93
C HIS A 88 -2.14 -10.86 -26.92
N THR A 89 -3.33 -11.38 -26.63
CA THR A 89 -4.04 -12.33 -27.48
C THR A 89 -5.54 -12.07 -27.38
N THR A 90 -6.33 -12.68 -28.26
CA THR A 90 -7.78 -12.58 -28.21
C THR A 90 -8.34 -13.71 -27.34
N GLY A 91 -9.11 -13.36 -26.31
CA GLY A 91 -9.87 -14.32 -25.49
C GLY A 91 -11.30 -14.44 -25.99
N ILE A 92 -11.74 -15.64 -26.37
CA ILE A 92 -13.09 -15.92 -26.86
C ILE A 92 -13.87 -16.67 -25.78
N ILE A 93 -15.01 -16.13 -25.37
CA ILE A 93 -15.84 -16.68 -24.28
C ILE A 93 -17.28 -16.83 -24.78
N ASP A 94 -17.64 -18.05 -25.15
CA ASP A 94 -18.96 -18.37 -25.69
C ASP A 94 -20.08 -17.90 -24.74
N GLY A 95 -21.03 -17.11 -25.27
CA GLY A 95 -22.19 -16.62 -24.53
C GLY A 95 -21.97 -15.36 -23.68
N LEU A 96 -20.75 -14.80 -23.68
CA LEU A 96 -20.42 -13.56 -22.98
C LEU A 96 -20.24 -12.42 -24.01
N TYR A 97 -21.31 -11.75 -24.42
CA TYR A 97 -21.20 -10.66 -25.42
C TYR A 97 -20.38 -9.48 -24.87
N ARG A 98 -19.48 -8.95 -25.71
CA ARG A 98 -18.57 -7.87 -25.32
C ARG A 98 -19.27 -6.55 -24.97
N ASN A 99 -20.38 -6.24 -25.63
CA ASN A 99 -21.08 -4.95 -25.51
C ASN A 99 -22.54 -5.16 -25.11
N LYS A 100 -23.11 -4.16 -24.44
CA LYS A 100 -24.56 -3.89 -24.37
C LYS A 100 -24.88 -2.56 -25.04
N ARG A 101 -26.13 -2.39 -25.48
CA ARG A 101 -26.61 -1.19 -26.17
C ARG A 101 -26.45 0.09 -25.37
N LYS A 102 -26.45 0.01 -24.04
CA LYS A 102 -26.32 1.16 -23.13
C LYS A 102 -24.89 1.39 -22.64
N ASP A 103 -23.95 0.53 -23.01
CA ASP A 103 -22.55 0.75 -22.65
C ASP A 103 -22.09 2.01 -23.40
N ASN A 104 -21.47 2.95 -22.67
CA ASN A 104 -21.03 4.21 -23.25
C ASN A 104 -19.74 3.95 -24.04
N VAL A 105 -19.87 3.63 -25.33
CA VAL A 105 -18.79 3.16 -26.18
C VAL A 105 -17.85 4.32 -26.53
N SER A 106 -16.98 4.68 -25.57
CA SER A 106 -16.04 5.79 -25.72
C SER A 106 -14.89 5.46 -26.68
N PHE A 107 -14.70 4.18 -26.97
CA PHE A 107 -13.72 3.67 -27.92
C PHE A 107 -14.51 2.95 -29.01
N ALA A 108 -14.75 3.63 -30.13
CA ALA A 108 -15.33 3.01 -31.31
C ALA A 108 -14.45 1.80 -31.67
N GLY A 109 -15.00 0.59 -31.52
CA GLY A 109 -14.38 -0.61 -32.09
C GLY A 109 -14.15 -0.38 -33.58
N ASN A 110 -13.18 -1.08 -34.18
CA ASN A 110 -12.91 -0.92 -35.61
C ASN A 110 -14.20 -1.25 -36.37
N LEU A 111 -14.78 -0.31 -37.14
CA LEU A 111 -16.04 -0.54 -37.86
C LEU A 111 -15.96 -1.77 -38.79
N SER A 112 -14.76 -2.09 -39.27
CA SER A 112 -14.45 -3.28 -40.06
C SER A 112 -14.53 -4.62 -39.30
N SER A 113 -14.65 -4.60 -37.97
CA SER A 113 -14.85 -5.82 -37.15
C SER A 113 -16.30 -6.28 -37.09
N ASN A 114 -17.24 -5.45 -37.55
CA ASN A 114 -18.68 -5.75 -37.59
C ASN A 114 -19.29 -6.11 -36.20
N VAL A 115 -18.65 -5.74 -35.08
CA VAL A 115 -19.19 -6.01 -33.72
C VAL A 115 -20.46 -5.25 -33.37
N TYR A 116 -20.80 -4.22 -34.16
CA TYR A 116 -22.04 -3.46 -34.04
C TYR A 116 -23.12 -3.92 -35.02
N ASP A 117 -22.81 -4.92 -35.85
CA ASP A 117 -23.70 -5.39 -36.89
C ASP A 117 -24.69 -6.43 -36.34
N LEU A 118 -25.84 -6.49 -37.00
CA LEU A 118 -26.93 -7.43 -36.76
C LEU A 118 -27.43 -7.94 -38.09
N ILE A 119 -27.57 -9.26 -38.21
CA ILE A 119 -28.25 -9.90 -39.34
C ILE A 119 -29.49 -10.60 -38.78
N PHE A 120 -30.67 -10.28 -39.33
CA PHE A 120 -31.93 -10.77 -38.81
C PHE A 120 -33.00 -10.88 -39.89
N ILE A 121 -34.04 -11.68 -39.62
CA ILE A 121 -35.25 -11.80 -40.44
C ILE A 121 -36.32 -10.87 -39.87
N GLY A 122 -36.86 -10.00 -40.72
CA GLY A 122 -37.90 -9.04 -40.35
C GLY A 122 -39.14 -9.17 -41.23
N GLU A 123 -40.32 -9.20 -40.59
CA GLU A 123 -41.62 -9.06 -41.24
C GLU A 123 -41.96 -7.57 -41.39
N ILE A 124 -42.18 -7.09 -42.62
CA ILE A 124 -42.42 -5.66 -42.89
C ILE A 124 -43.68 -5.18 -42.18
N ARG A 125 -43.58 -4.02 -41.51
CA ARG A 125 -44.73 -3.29 -40.98
C ARG A 125 -45.06 -2.07 -41.81
N GLU A 126 -44.09 -1.18 -41.94
CA GLU A 126 -44.29 0.12 -42.54
C GLU A 126 -42.95 0.69 -43.00
N VAL A 127 -42.96 1.34 -44.16
CA VAL A 127 -41.87 2.16 -44.68
C VAL A 127 -42.36 3.61 -44.65
N TYR A 128 -41.55 4.52 -44.11
CA TYR A 128 -41.94 5.93 -44.01
C TYR A 128 -40.73 6.86 -44.05
N LYS A 129 -40.95 8.14 -44.40
CA LYS A 129 -39.90 9.16 -44.42
C LYS A 129 -39.32 9.35 -43.02
N TYR A 130 -37.99 9.37 -42.90
CA TYR A 130 -37.36 9.73 -41.64
C TYR A 130 -37.72 11.18 -41.26
N GLN A 131 -38.13 11.38 -40.00
CA GLN A 131 -38.74 12.64 -39.57
C GLN A 131 -37.79 13.85 -39.68
N TYR A 132 -36.47 13.62 -39.63
CA TYR A 132 -35.45 14.66 -39.74
C TYR A 132 -34.83 14.79 -41.14
N ALA A 133 -35.23 13.96 -42.10
CA ALA A 133 -34.78 14.08 -43.49
C ALA A 133 -35.67 15.04 -44.29
N GLU A 134 -35.12 15.79 -45.25
CA GLU A 134 -35.90 16.72 -46.07
C GLU A 134 -36.93 15.95 -46.91
N ASN A 135 -36.47 14.86 -47.55
CA ASN A 135 -37.26 13.99 -48.42
C ASN A 135 -36.95 12.50 -48.16
N ILE A 136 -37.66 11.59 -48.85
CA ILE A 136 -37.50 10.13 -48.67
C ILE A 136 -36.14 9.62 -49.14
N TYR A 137 -35.50 10.29 -50.11
CA TYR A 137 -34.22 9.89 -50.70
C TYR A 137 -33.03 10.23 -49.80
N GLU A 138 -33.15 11.28 -48.99
CA GLU A 138 -32.14 11.62 -47.98
C GLU A 138 -32.23 10.73 -46.74
N GLY A 139 -33.44 10.32 -46.37
CA GLY A 139 -33.64 9.46 -45.22
C GLY A 139 -35.01 8.82 -45.17
N SER A 140 -35.00 7.49 -45.12
CA SER A 140 -36.17 6.66 -44.92
C SER A 140 -35.99 5.76 -43.70
N ALA A 141 -37.10 5.35 -43.08
CA ALA A 141 -37.11 4.47 -41.94
C ALA A 141 -37.99 3.25 -42.25
N LEU A 142 -37.48 2.08 -41.89
CA LEU A 142 -38.22 0.83 -42.01
C LEU A 142 -38.56 0.31 -40.62
N ALA A 143 -39.85 0.05 -40.39
CA ALA A 143 -40.33 -0.67 -39.22
C ALA A 143 -40.60 -2.12 -39.59
N VAL A 144 -40.01 -3.04 -38.82
CA VAL A 144 -40.15 -4.48 -39.01
C VAL A 144 -40.47 -5.16 -37.69
N LYS A 145 -41.23 -6.25 -37.76
CA LYS A 145 -41.30 -7.21 -36.67
C LYS A 145 -40.20 -8.24 -36.85
N VAL A 146 -39.19 -8.22 -35.99
CA VAL A 146 -38.09 -9.20 -36.07
C VAL A 146 -38.64 -10.57 -35.65
N THR A 147 -38.41 -11.59 -36.47
CA THR A 147 -38.79 -12.96 -36.16
C THR A 147 -37.60 -13.76 -35.64
N ASP A 148 -36.42 -13.54 -36.23
CA ASP A 148 -35.22 -14.31 -35.95
C ASP A 148 -33.98 -13.42 -36.02
N ILE A 149 -33.12 -13.45 -35.00
CA ILE A 149 -31.80 -12.82 -35.02
C ILE A 149 -30.79 -13.91 -35.39
N LEU A 150 -30.12 -13.74 -36.52
CA LEU A 150 -29.22 -14.74 -37.09
C LEU A 150 -27.75 -14.52 -36.68
N ALA A 151 -27.32 -13.26 -36.57
CA ALA A 151 -25.98 -12.89 -36.09
C ALA A 151 -25.98 -11.51 -35.43
N GLY A 152 -25.00 -11.27 -34.55
CA GLY A 152 -24.84 -10.01 -33.82
C GLY A 152 -25.35 -10.07 -32.37
N ILE A 153 -25.23 -8.95 -31.65
CA ILE A 153 -25.58 -8.85 -30.21
C ILE A 153 -27.09 -8.57 -30.05
N PRO A 154 -27.90 -9.49 -29.50
CA PRO A 154 -29.35 -9.32 -29.45
C PRO A 154 -29.83 -8.06 -28.73
N ASP A 155 -29.10 -7.61 -27.70
CA ASP A 155 -29.43 -6.41 -26.90
C ASP A 155 -29.50 -5.13 -27.74
N TYR A 156 -28.84 -5.08 -28.90
CA TYR A 156 -28.94 -3.97 -29.84
C TYR A 156 -30.35 -3.82 -30.42
N ILE A 157 -31.12 -4.90 -30.56
CA ILE A 157 -32.54 -4.84 -30.96
C ILE A 157 -33.42 -4.91 -29.70
N GLU A 158 -33.17 -5.89 -28.84
CA GLU A 158 -33.98 -6.17 -27.65
C GLU A 158 -33.99 -5.02 -26.65
N GLY A 159 -32.93 -4.20 -26.63
CA GLY A 159 -32.82 -3.00 -25.82
C GLY A 159 -33.75 -1.87 -26.27
N ASP A 160 -34.25 -1.89 -27.52
CA ASP A 160 -35.11 -0.86 -28.07
C ASP A 160 -36.47 -0.83 -27.35
N PHE A 161 -36.93 0.37 -26.97
CA PHE A 161 -38.24 0.52 -26.35
C PHE A 161 -39.38 0.01 -27.25
N ARG A 162 -39.31 0.25 -28.57
CA ARG A 162 -40.34 -0.23 -29.50
C ARG A 162 -40.29 -1.74 -29.65
N TYR A 163 -39.09 -2.32 -29.64
CA TYR A 163 -38.96 -3.77 -29.73
C TYR A 163 -39.49 -4.47 -28.47
N LYS A 164 -39.15 -3.95 -27.27
CA LYS A 164 -39.65 -4.52 -26.00
C LYS A 164 -41.17 -4.55 -25.91
N ASN A 165 -41.83 -3.51 -26.40
CA ASN A 165 -43.28 -3.38 -26.26
C ASN A 165 -44.05 -4.00 -27.42
N ASN A 166 -43.54 -3.88 -28.64
CA ASN A 166 -44.30 -4.18 -29.86
C ASN A 166 -43.62 -5.21 -30.76
N GLN A 167 -42.43 -5.71 -30.38
CA GLN A 167 -41.53 -6.50 -31.24
C GLN A 167 -41.18 -5.76 -32.53
N GLU A 168 -41.27 -4.43 -32.54
CA GLU A 168 -41.01 -3.57 -33.68
C GLU A 168 -39.59 -3.01 -33.59
N HIS A 169 -38.73 -3.42 -34.51
CA HIS A 169 -37.41 -2.82 -34.69
C HIS A 169 -37.48 -1.79 -35.81
N ARG A 170 -36.78 -0.67 -35.62
CA ARG A 170 -36.74 0.41 -36.60
C ARG A 170 -35.31 0.78 -36.90
N PHE A 171 -35.02 0.89 -38.18
CA PHE A 171 -33.71 1.26 -38.68
C PHE A 171 -33.83 2.16 -39.90
N LEU A 172 -32.75 2.89 -40.17
CA LEU A 172 -32.72 4.00 -41.10
C LEU A 172 -31.94 3.64 -42.36
N PHE A 173 -32.48 4.04 -43.51
CA PHE A 173 -31.80 4.11 -44.78
C PHE A 173 -31.45 5.58 -45.01
N LEU A 174 -30.21 5.95 -44.72
CA LEU A 174 -29.70 7.30 -44.94
C LEU A 174 -28.81 7.32 -46.17
N SER A 175 -28.90 8.37 -46.98
CA SER A 175 -28.04 8.49 -48.16
C SER A 175 -26.60 8.89 -47.84
N HIS A 176 -26.30 9.24 -46.58
CA HIS A 176 -24.98 9.65 -46.12
C HIS A 176 -24.69 9.19 -44.69
N SER A 177 -23.40 9.15 -44.35
CA SER A 177 -22.91 8.96 -42.99
C SER A 177 -23.34 10.12 -42.10
N ILE A 178 -23.82 9.81 -40.90
CA ILE A 178 -24.16 10.82 -39.88
C ILE A 178 -22.93 11.42 -39.20
N VAL A 179 -21.76 10.80 -39.36
CA VAL A 179 -20.50 11.24 -38.75
C VAL A 179 -19.64 11.97 -39.77
N THR A 180 -19.34 11.34 -40.91
CA THR A 180 -18.44 11.91 -41.92
C THR A 180 -19.17 12.77 -42.96
N GLY A 181 -20.49 12.61 -43.10
CA GLY A 181 -21.27 13.24 -44.16
C GLY A 181 -21.05 12.62 -45.55
N GLU A 182 -20.20 11.59 -45.67
CA GLU A 182 -19.94 10.92 -46.94
C GLU A 182 -21.18 10.18 -47.46
N LYS A 183 -21.41 10.26 -48.78
CA LYS A 183 -22.55 9.63 -49.42
C LYS A 183 -22.37 8.11 -49.47
N PHE A 184 -23.41 7.37 -49.09
CA PHE A 184 -23.48 5.93 -49.27
C PHE A 184 -24.00 5.61 -50.68
N GLU A 185 -23.11 5.18 -51.58
CA GLU A 185 -23.48 4.85 -52.97
C GLU A 185 -24.48 3.69 -53.08
N TYR A 186 -24.49 2.78 -52.10
CA TYR A 186 -25.39 1.64 -52.02
C TYR A 186 -26.82 1.99 -51.57
N ILE A 187 -27.07 3.22 -51.07
CA ILE A 187 -28.41 3.75 -50.80
C ILE A 187 -28.68 4.86 -51.81
N ASN A 188 -29.29 4.48 -52.93
CA ASN A 188 -29.64 5.38 -54.05
C ASN A 188 -31.15 5.45 -54.26
N ASP A 189 -31.59 6.35 -55.15
CA ASP A 189 -33.00 6.64 -55.38
C ASP A 189 -33.79 5.40 -55.81
N ASP A 190 -33.20 4.52 -56.64
CA ASP A 190 -33.84 3.27 -57.09
C ASP A 190 -34.11 2.32 -55.91
N VAL A 191 -33.14 2.15 -55.02
CA VAL A 191 -33.28 1.36 -53.78
C VAL A 191 -34.38 1.92 -52.89
N ILE A 192 -34.45 3.25 -52.75
CA ILE A 192 -35.48 3.89 -51.94
C ILE A 192 -36.86 3.70 -52.59
N ASP A 193 -36.98 3.87 -53.91
CA ASP A 193 -38.23 3.64 -54.63
C ASP A 193 -38.71 2.18 -54.51
N GLU A 194 -37.79 1.20 -54.53
CA GLU A 194 -38.10 -0.22 -54.26
C GLU A 194 -38.52 -0.46 -52.79
N LEU A 195 -37.84 0.19 -51.84
CA LEU A 195 -38.16 0.09 -50.41
C LEU A 195 -39.62 0.50 -50.13
N PHE A 196 -40.11 1.56 -50.78
CA PHE A 196 -41.51 2.01 -50.64
C PHE A 196 -42.54 1.12 -51.35
N GLN A 197 -42.10 0.17 -52.18
CA GLN A 197 -42.97 -0.82 -52.83
C GLN A 197 -43.13 -2.11 -52.02
N MET A 198 -42.44 -2.25 -50.89
CA MET A 198 -42.53 -3.44 -50.03
C MET A 198 -43.94 -3.63 -49.44
N GLU A 199 -44.43 -4.86 -49.47
CA GLU A 199 -45.75 -5.22 -48.93
C GLU A 199 -45.68 -5.56 -47.44
N PRO A 200 -46.53 -4.96 -46.58
CA PRO A 200 -46.63 -5.35 -45.17
C PRO A 200 -46.94 -6.85 -45.00
N GLY A 201 -46.26 -7.50 -44.05
CA GLY A 201 -46.41 -8.92 -43.75
C GLY A 201 -45.44 -9.85 -44.49
N LYS A 202 -44.75 -9.38 -45.54
CA LYS A 202 -43.67 -10.13 -46.17
C LYS A 202 -42.40 -10.17 -45.31
N LYS A 203 -41.59 -11.21 -45.46
CA LYS A 203 -40.35 -11.42 -44.71
C LYS A 203 -39.13 -11.11 -45.56
N TYR A 204 -38.17 -10.45 -44.95
CA TYR A 204 -36.91 -10.11 -45.59
C TYR A 204 -35.74 -10.37 -44.63
N LEU A 205 -34.61 -10.72 -45.21
CA LEU A 205 -33.32 -10.76 -44.53
C LEU A 205 -32.69 -9.37 -44.58
N PHE A 206 -32.25 -8.86 -43.43
CA PHE A 206 -31.62 -7.55 -43.31
C PHE A 206 -30.29 -7.63 -42.58
N ARG A 207 -29.39 -6.69 -42.89
CA ARG A 207 -28.26 -6.33 -42.05
C ARG A 207 -28.37 -4.88 -41.61
N THR A 208 -28.12 -4.64 -40.33
CA THR A 208 -28.05 -3.30 -39.76
C THR A 208 -26.80 -3.15 -38.92
N PHE A 209 -26.41 -1.93 -38.63
CA PHE A 209 -25.36 -1.63 -37.66
C PHE A 209 -25.77 -0.46 -36.75
N ILE A 210 -25.18 -0.41 -35.56
CA ILE A 210 -25.28 0.74 -34.65
C ILE A 210 -23.97 1.52 -34.74
N HIS A 211 -24.05 2.83 -34.95
CA HIS A 211 -22.86 3.67 -34.91
C HIS A 211 -22.53 4.02 -33.44
N PRO A 212 -21.30 3.79 -32.95
CA PRO A 212 -20.95 4.02 -31.55
C PRO A 212 -21.08 5.50 -31.12
N GLU A 213 -20.85 6.43 -32.05
CA GLU A 213 -21.01 7.88 -31.83
C GLU A 213 -22.45 8.39 -31.98
N ALA A 214 -23.40 7.52 -32.38
CA ALA A 214 -24.79 7.90 -32.52
C ALA A 214 -25.57 7.58 -31.26
N ASP A 215 -26.13 8.61 -30.61
CA ASP A 215 -26.93 8.46 -29.39
C ASP A 215 -28.14 7.52 -29.58
N THR A 216 -28.68 7.43 -30.80
CA THR A 216 -29.79 6.54 -31.14
C THR A 216 -29.81 6.18 -32.62
N GLY A 217 -30.19 4.93 -32.91
CA GLY A 217 -30.53 4.50 -34.26
C GLY A 217 -29.76 3.26 -34.70
N SER A 218 -30.42 2.44 -35.50
CA SER A 218 -29.79 1.38 -36.29
C SER A 218 -29.85 1.81 -37.75
N PHE A 219 -28.82 1.51 -38.53
CA PHE A 219 -28.69 1.94 -39.91
C PHE A 219 -28.59 0.72 -40.83
N ALA A 220 -29.23 0.78 -41.99
CA ALA A 220 -29.17 -0.29 -42.98
C ALA A 220 -27.75 -0.41 -43.54
N LYS A 221 -27.28 -1.64 -43.74
CA LYS A 221 -25.98 -1.97 -44.31
C LYS A 221 -26.15 -3.13 -45.31
N PRO A 222 -25.41 -3.16 -46.43
CA PRO A 222 -25.42 -4.28 -47.36
C PRO A 222 -25.13 -5.61 -46.65
N LEU A 223 -25.83 -6.69 -47.02
CA LEU A 223 -25.69 -8.00 -46.36
C LEU A 223 -24.25 -8.52 -46.37
N TYR A 224 -23.49 -8.20 -47.42
CA TYR A 224 -22.05 -8.42 -47.59
C TYR A 224 -21.48 -7.30 -48.48
N ASN A 225 -20.16 -7.22 -48.64
CA ASN A 225 -19.54 -6.16 -49.46
C ASN A 225 -20.05 -6.21 -50.92
N ASP A 226 -20.51 -5.08 -51.45
CA ASP A 226 -21.18 -4.96 -52.77
C ASP A 226 -22.46 -5.83 -52.93
N GLY A 227 -23.03 -6.33 -51.83
CA GLY A 227 -24.25 -7.12 -51.81
C GLY A 227 -25.54 -6.29 -51.75
N PRO A 228 -26.72 -6.94 -51.82
CA PRO A 228 -27.99 -6.26 -51.65
C PRO A 228 -28.21 -5.81 -50.19
N LEU A 229 -29.02 -4.77 -49.99
CA LEU A 229 -29.42 -4.29 -48.65
C LEU A 229 -30.42 -5.21 -47.95
N TYR A 230 -31.18 -5.97 -48.73
CA TYR A 230 -32.16 -6.92 -48.24
C TYR A 230 -32.44 -8.02 -49.27
N ILE A 231 -32.94 -9.16 -48.82
CA ILE A 231 -33.40 -10.26 -49.68
C ILE A 231 -34.80 -10.69 -49.23
N GLU A 232 -35.75 -10.75 -50.17
CA GLU A 232 -37.10 -11.28 -49.91
C GLU A 232 -37.03 -12.78 -49.64
N LEU A 233 -37.73 -13.23 -48.59
CA LEU A 233 -37.84 -14.63 -48.23
C LEU A 233 -39.25 -15.14 -48.51
N ASP A 234 -39.40 -16.46 -48.60
CA ASP A 234 -40.73 -17.07 -48.68
C ASP A 234 -41.53 -16.85 -47.38
N ASP A 235 -42.84 -17.15 -47.40
CA ASP A 235 -43.73 -16.99 -46.24
C ASP A 235 -43.24 -17.76 -45.00
N ASN A 236 -42.47 -18.84 -45.21
CA ASN A 236 -41.90 -19.66 -44.14
C ASN A 236 -40.62 -19.05 -43.56
N GLY A 237 -39.99 -18.08 -44.24
CA GLY A 237 -38.68 -17.54 -43.90
C GLY A 237 -37.54 -18.53 -44.13
N HIS A 238 -37.72 -19.48 -45.06
CA HIS A 238 -36.72 -20.49 -45.34
C HIS A 238 -35.52 -19.90 -46.07
N ILE A 239 -34.31 -20.24 -45.61
CA ILE A 239 -33.05 -19.87 -46.24
C ILE A 239 -32.35 -21.14 -46.69
N ASP A 240 -32.05 -21.23 -47.98
CA ASP A 240 -31.22 -22.29 -48.54
C ASP A 240 -29.74 -21.90 -48.42
N TRP A 241 -29.07 -22.42 -47.39
CA TRP A 241 -27.65 -22.12 -47.12
C TRP A 241 -26.68 -22.69 -48.16
N ASP A 242 -27.14 -23.55 -49.08
CA ASP A 242 -26.32 -24.10 -50.16
C ASP A 242 -26.32 -23.18 -51.40
N ASP A 243 -27.23 -22.20 -51.49
CA ASP A 243 -27.18 -21.16 -52.52
C ASP A 243 -25.95 -20.26 -52.29
N SER A 244 -25.24 -19.97 -53.40
CA SER A 244 -24.12 -19.05 -53.48
C SER A 244 -24.32 -17.73 -52.74
N GLN A 245 -25.50 -17.09 -52.84
CA GLN A 245 -25.76 -15.80 -52.19
C GLN A 245 -25.82 -15.91 -50.67
N PHE A 246 -26.46 -16.96 -50.14
CA PHE A 246 -26.61 -17.18 -48.70
C PHE A 246 -25.35 -17.75 -48.07
N LYS A 247 -24.51 -18.43 -48.86
CA LYS A 247 -23.20 -18.89 -48.41
C LYS A 247 -22.27 -17.73 -48.03
N ILE A 248 -22.24 -16.65 -48.82
CA ILE A 248 -21.46 -15.45 -48.50
C ILE A 248 -22.00 -14.79 -47.23
N ILE A 249 -23.32 -14.68 -47.10
CA ILE A 249 -23.96 -14.12 -45.89
C ILE A 249 -23.63 -14.97 -44.66
N LYS A 250 -23.59 -16.29 -44.80
CA LYS A 250 -23.20 -17.19 -43.72
C LYS A 250 -21.75 -16.97 -43.28
N GLU A 251 -20.84 -16.68 -44.20
CA GLU A 251 -19.45 -16.33 -43.87
C GLU A 251 -19.37 -15.01 -43.09
N GLU A 252 -20.17 -14.00 -43.46
CA GLU A 252 -20.30 -12.74 -42.70
C GLU A 252 -20.90 -12.98 -41.30
N MET A 253 -21.93 -13.83 -41.20
CA MET A 253 -22.54 -14.21 -39.92
C MET A 253 -21.54 -14.89 -38.99
N ASP A 254 -20.76 -15.85 -39.50
CA ASP A 254 -19.70 -16.52 -38.73
C ASP A 254 -18.68 -15.49 -38.22
N PHE A 255 -18.23 -14.57 -39.07
CA PHE A 255 -17.26 -13.54 -38.70
C PHE A 255 -17.77 -12.59 -37.60
N ILE A 256 -19.02 -12.11 -37.72
CA ILE A 256 -19.68 -11.29 -36.69
C ILE A 256 -19.72 -12.07 -35.37
N ASN A 257 -20.20 -13.32 -35.41
CA ASN A 257 -20.38 -14.14 -34.21
C ASN A 257 -19.06 -14.46 -33.50
N GLU A 258 -17.95 -14.56 -34.23
CA GLU A 258 -16.62 -14.71 -33.64
C GLU A 258 -16.18 -13.45 -32.87
N ASN A 259 -16.41 -12.26 -33.44
CA ASN A 259 -15.96 -11.01 -32.85
C ASN A 259 -16.78 -10.55 -31.63
N ILE A 260 -18.09 -10.83 -31.60
CA ILE A 260 -18.96 -10.37 -30.51
C ILE A 260 -18.69 -11.06 -29.15
N PHE A 261 -17.96 -12.18 -29.15
CA PHE A 261 -17.53 -12.91 -27.94
C PHE A 261 -16.04 -12.74 -27.62
N SER A 262 -15.36 -11.86 -28.34
CA SER A 262 -13.92 -11.68 -28.25
C SER A 262 -13.51 -10.52 -27.33
N TYR A 263 -12.48 -10.75 -26.52
CA TYR A 263 -11.96 -9.85 -25.49
C TYR A 263 -10.45 -9.67 -25.63
N TYR A 264 -9.94 -8.53 -25.16
CA TYR A 264 -8.50 -8.26 -25.13
C TYR A 264 -7.88 -8.98 -23.94
N LEU A 265 -7.15 -10.08 -24.19
CA LEU A 265 -6.56 -10.88 -23.13
C LEU A 265 -5.07 -10.54 -22.99
N THR A 266 -4.71 -10.01 -21.82
CA THR A 266 -3.33 -9.61 -21.50
C THR A 266 -2.70 -10.58 -20.52
N GLY A 267 -1.61 -11.21 -20.96
CA GLY A 267 -0.75 -12.08 -20.15
C GLY A 267 0.37 -11.28 -19.50
N THR A 268 0.41 -11.25 -18.17
CA THR A 268 1.49 -10.63 -17.37
C THR A 268 1.93 -11.60 -16.28
N LYS A 269 3.19 -11.51 -15.85
CA LYS A 269 3.70 -12.38 -14.78
C LYS A 269 3.20 -11.97 -13.40
N ASP A 270 3.00 -10.67 -13.16
CA ASP A 270 2.54 -10.17 -11.86
C ASP A 270 1.79 -8.84 -12.03
N MET A 271 0.46 -8.88 -11.91
CA MET A 271 -0.35 -7.65 -11.98
C MET A 271 -0.02 -6.64 -10.88
N THR A 272 0.47 -7.09 -9.72
CA THR A 272 0.87 -6.16 -8.65
C THR A 272 2.11 -5.35 -8.99
N ALA A 273 2.82 -5.69 -10.07
CA ALA A 273 3.96 -4.94 -10.60
C ALA A 273 3.62 -4.16 -11.88
N MET A 274 2.38 -4.21 -12.36
CA MET A 274 1.97 -3.38 -13.50
C MET A 274 2.01 -1.90 -13.13
N PRO A 275 2.50 -1.02 -14.01
CA PRO A 275 2.52 0.43 -13.79
C PRO A 275 1.15 1.00 -13.43
N GLU A 276 0.09 0.58 -14.12
CA GLU A 276 -1.29 1.06 -13.95
C GLU A 276 -1.88 0.67 -12.59
N VAL A 277 -1.39 -0.42 -11.99
CA VAL A 277 -1.85 -0.95 -10.69
C VAL A 277 -1.12 -0.28 -9.52
N GLN A 278 -0.04 0.46 -9.77
CA GLN A 278 0.68 1.14 -8.70
C GLN A 278 -0.14 2.31 -8.15
N ASP A 279 -0.15 2.45 -6.82
CA ASP A 279 -0.89 3.51 -6.11
C ASP A 279 -0.53 4.92 -6.62
N SER A 280 0.71 5.13 -7.09
CA SER A 280 1.14 6.42 -7.65
C SER A 280 0.53 6.74 -9.01
N ALA A 281 0.19 5.73 -9.82
CA ALA A 281 -0.46 5.93 -11.11
C ALA A 281 -1.94 6.31 -10.96
N LYS A 282 -2.57 5.94 -9.84
CA LYS A 282 -3.99 6.16 -9.54
C LYS A 282 -4.95 5.68 -10.64
N ASP A 283 -4.52 4.77 -11.50
CA ASP A 283 -5.31 4.27 -12.64
C ASP A 283 -6.19 3.09 -12.22
N TYR A 284 -5.60 1.90 -12.11
CA TYR A 284 -6.35 0.69 -11.79
C TYR A 284 -6.59 0.56 -10.31
N TYR A 285 -7.85 0.29 -9.96
CA TYR A 285 -8.23 -0.06 -8.60
C TYR A 285 -9.10 -1.30 -8.59
N LEU A 286 -9.00 -2.02 -7.49
CA LEU A 286 -9.72 -3.26 -7.28
C LEU A 286 -11.12 -2.95 -6.72
N VAL A 287 -12.15 -3.43 -7.40
CA VAL A 287 -13.54 -3.37 -6.92
C VAL A 287 -13.82 -4.53 -5.97
N GLU A 288 -13.36 -5.73 -6.32
CA GLU A 288 -13.53 -6.94 -5.50
C GLU A 288 -12.40 -7.95 -5.79
N GLY A 289 -12.08 -8.81 -4.81
CA GLY A 289 -11.16 -9.94 -4.99
C GLY A 289 -9.70 -9.60 -4.69
N ARG A 290 -8.79 -9.95 -5.60
CA ARG A 290 -7.34 -9.64 -5.53
C ARG A 290 -6.72 -9.54 -6.92
N TRP A 291 -5.58 -8.85 -7.01
CA TRP A 291 -4.63 -9.01 -8.12
C TRP A 291 -3.98 -10.40 -8.07
N PHE A 292 -3.70 -11.02 -9.23
CA PHE A 292 -2.90 -12.23 -9.26
C PHE A 292 -1.41 -11.88 -9.16
N SER A 293 -0.64 -12.76 -8.54
CA SER A 293 0.77 -12.53 -8.22
C SER A 293 1.69 -13.34 -9.12
N LYS A 294 3.01 -13.08 -9.01
CA LYS A 294 4.06 -13.91 -9.62
C LYS A 294 3.92 -15.40 -9.29
N GLU A 295 3.44 -15.74 -8.09
CA GLU A 295 3.21 -17.14 -7.68
C GLU A 295 2.08 -17.79 -8.48
N ASP A 296 1.05 -17.03 -8.88
CA ASP A 296 0.00 -17.55 -9.75
C ASP A 296 0.54 -17.88 -11.16
N ASP A 297 1.46 -17.06 -11.67
CA ASP A 297 2.14 -17.28 -12.94
C ASP A 297 3.10 -18.49 -12.89
N GLU A 298 3.97 -18.57 -11.88
CA GLU A 298 4.91 -19.68 -11.70
C GLU A 298 4.19 -21.04 -11.57
N ASN A 299 3.02 -21.06 -10.92
CA ASN A 299 2.21 -22.26 -10.76
C ASN A 299 1.24 -22.54 -11.93
N GLN A 300 1.21 -21.68 -12.96
CA GLN A 300 0.28 -21.78 -14.09
C GLN A 300 -1.20 -21.86 -13.66
N ASN A 301 -1.55 -21.09 -12.63
CA ASN A 301 -2.92 -21.03 -12.13
C ASN A 301 -3.82 -20.39 -13.19
N HIS A 302 -4.87 -21.10 -13.60
CA HIS A 302 -5.85 -20.57 -14.57
C HIS A 302 -6.81 -19.61 -13.84
N VAL A 303 -6.33 -18.40 -13.60
CA VAL A 303 -7.06 -17.31 -12.94
C VAL A 303 -7.22 -16.14 -13.91
N VAL A 304 -8.33 -15.41 -13.81
CA VAL A 304 -8.61 -14.25 -14.65
C VAL A 304 -9.10 -13.08 -13.81
N ILE A 305 -8.74 -11.88 -14.23
CA ILE A 305 -9.23 -10.61 -13.70
C ILE A 305 -10.01 -9.91 -14.80
N ILE A 306 -11.23 -9.47 -14.48
CA ILE A 306 -12.19 -8.90 -15.43
C ILE A 306 -12.61 -7.49 -15.02
N HIS A 307 -13.05 -6.69 -15.99
CA HIS A 307 -13.57 -5.37 -15.72
C HIS A 307 -14.94 -5.40 -15.03
N GLU A 308 -15.21 -4.40 -14.18
CA GLU A 308 -16.45 -4.26 -13.40
C GLU A 308 -17.72 -4.29 -14.27
N ASN A 309 -17.69 -3.66 -15.44
CA ASN A 309 -18.84 -3.64 -16.36
C ASN A 309 -19.25 -5.05 -16.81
N ILE A 310 -18.27 -5.92 -17.14
CA ILE A 310 -18.56 -7.31 -17.50
C ILE A 310 -19.17 -8.06 -16.31
N ALA A 311 -18.55 -7.90 -15.13
CA ALA A 311 -19.03 -8.54 -13.92
C ALA A 311 -20.48 -8.17 -13.60
N LYS A 312 -20.82 -6.87 -13.66
CA LYS A 312 -22.19 -6.36 -13.46
C LYS A 312 -23.15 -6.83 -14.55
N ASN A 313 -22.73 -6.77 -15.82
CA ASN A 313 -23.57 -7.07 -16.96
C ASN A 313 -24.02 -8.53 -16.99
N TYR A 314 -23.16 -9.44 -16.54
CA TYR A 314 -23.40 -10.89 -16.55
C TYR A 314 -23.53 -11.52 -15.16
N LYS A 315 -23.54 -10.69 -14.11
CA LYS A 315 -23.62 -11.12 -12.70
C LYS A 315 -22.53 -12.13 -12.32
N ILE A 316 -21.32 -11.93 -12.84
CA ILE A 316 -20.15 -12.76 -12.55
C ILE A 316 -19.56 -12.31 -11.22
N ASN A 317 -19.31 -13.26 -10.33
CA ASN A 317 -18.75 -13.01 -9.00
C ASN A 317 -17.36 -13.63 -8.87
N ILE A 318 -16.63 -13.23 -7.83
CA ILE A 318 -15.36 -13.85 -7.49
C ILE A 318 -15.56 -15.36 -7.24
N GLY A 319 -14.77 -16.16 -7.95
CA GLY A 319 -14.79 -17.62 -7.87
C GLY A 319 -15.54 -18.32 -8.99
N ASP A 320 -16.32 -17.60 -9.79
CA ASP A 320 -16.94 -18.12 -11.00
C ASP A 320 -15.87 -18.49 -12.04
N LYS A 321 -16.23 -19.35 -13.00
CA LYS A 321 -15.31 -19.85 -14.02
C LYS A 321 -15.77 -19.43 -15.40
N LEU A 322 -14.85 -18.88 -16.19
CA LEU A 322 -15.03 -18.54 -17.59
C LEU A 322 -14.26 -19.54 -18.45
N ASN A 323 -14.91 -20.17 -19.41
CA ASN A 323 -14.22 -21.04 -20.37
C ASN A 323 -13.66 -20.14 -21.48
N ILE A 324 -12.33 -19.99 -21.51
CA ILE A 324 -11.65 -19.08 -22.42
C ILE A 324 -10.93 -19.92 -23.49
N LYS A 325 -11.25 -19.67 -24.77
CA LYS A 325 -10.41 -20.05 -25.91
C LYS A 325 -9.51 -18.86 -26.25
N MET A 326 -8.34 -19.12 -26.80
CA MET A 326 -7.39 -18.08 -27.17
C MET A 326 -7.01 -18.21 -28.63
N ARG A 327 -6.87 -17.07 -29.31
CA ARG A 327 -6.46 -16.96 -30.72
C ARG A 327 -5.73 -15.64 -30.91
N ASP A 328 -4.75 -15.60 -31.82
CA ASP A 328 -4.15 -14.35 -32.26
C ASP A 328 -4.85 -13.80 -33.52
N ASN A 329 -4.72 -12.51 -33.74
CA ASN A 329 -5.07 -11.83 -34.99
C ASN A 329 -3.86 -11.04 -35.48
N GLU A 330 -3.98 -10.41 -36.65
CA GLU A 330 -2.86 -9.69 -37.27
C GLU A 330 -2.21 -8.62 -36.36
N TYR A 331 -3.01 -7.97 -35.51
CA TYR A 331 -2.58 -6.85 -34.65
C TYR A 331 -2.65 -7.14 -33.14
N GLY A 332 -2.88 -8.39 -32.72
CA GLY A 332 -2.96 -8.75 -31.30
C GLY A 332 -4.10 -8.09 -30.52
N THR A 333 -5.16 -7.67 -31.19
CA THR A 333 -6.25 -6.91 -30.56
C THR A 333 -7.37 -7.80 -30.02
N SER A 334 -8.46 -7.21 -29.53
CA SER A 334 -9.66 -7.97 -29.12
C SER A 334 -10.53 -8.45 -30.29
N GLU A 335 -10.31 -7.95 -31.51
CA GLU A 335 -11.20 -8.15 -32.66
C GLU A 335 -10.41 -8.57 -33.88
N LEU A 336 -11.04 -9.39 -34.73
CA LEU A 336 -10.65 -9.56 -36.13
C LEU A 336 -11.20 -8.37 -36.92
N PHE A 337 -10.39 -7.65 -37.67
CA PHE A 337 -10.88 -6.48 -38.41
C PHE A 337 -10.15 -6.17 -39.71
N THR A 338 -8.99 -6.79 -39.95
CA THR A 338 -8.20 -6.52 -41.16
C THR A 338 -8.68 -7.34 -42.34
N GLU A 339 -8.29 -6.95 -43.56
CA GLU A 339 -8.61 -7.74 -44.76
C GLU A 339 -8.03 -9.17 -44.67
N LYS A 340 -6.85 -9.32 -44.05
CA LYS A 340 -6.23 -10.61 -43.80
C LYS A 340 -7.03 -11.42 -42.80
N ASP A 341 -7.41 -10.83 -41.67
CA ASP A 341 -8.25 -11.50 -40.67
C ASP A 341 -9.55 -12.00 -41.31
N HIS A 342 -10.24 -11.16 -42.10
CA HIS A 342 -11.47 -11.53 -42.82
C HIS A 342 -11.30 -12.80 -43.69
N LYS A 343 -10.16 -12.95 -44.36
CA LYS A 343 -9.88 -14.09 -45.24
C LYS A 343 -9.37 -15.33 -44.50
N GLU A 344 -8.57 -15.15 -43.46
CA GLU A 344 -7.71 -16.21 -42.92
C GLU A 344 -8.06 -16.65 -41.50
N TRP A 345 -8.97 -15.98 -40.79
CA TRP A 345 -9.22 -16.24 -39.37
C TRP A 345 -9.53 -17.71 -39.03
N LYS A 346 -10.18 -18.45 -39.94
CA LYS A 346 -10.48 -19.89 -39.79
C LYS A 346 -9.23 -20.78 -39.79
N THR A 347 -8.10 -20.26 -40.27
CA THR A 347 -6.81 -20.94 -40.32
C THR A 347 -5.92 -20.64 -39.11
N TYR A 348 -6.27 -19.59 -38.35
CA TYR A 348 -5.51 -19.23 -37.15
C TYR A 348 -5.60 -20.33 -36.11
N TYR A 349 -4.50 -20.54 -35.40
CA TYR A 349 -4.49 -21.47 -34.28
C TYR A 349 -5.44 -20.97 -33.19
N VAL A 350 -6.38 -21.83 -32.79
CA VAL A 350 -7.31 -21.58 -31.68
C VAL A 350 -7.05 -22.63 -30.61
N SER A 351 -6.83 -22.18 -29.38
CA SER A 351 -6.62 -23.08 -28.25
C SER A 351 -7.92 -23.76 -27.82
N GLU A 352 -7.78 -24.94 -27.21
CA GLU A 352 -8.89 -25.60 -26.53
C GLU A 352 -9.43 -24.74 -25.37
N PRO A 353 -10.75 -24.70 -25.14
CA PRO A 353 -11.34 -23.92 -24.07
C PRO A 353 -10.85 -24.41 -22.71
N LYS A 354 -10.34 -23.50 -21.89
CA LYS A 354 -9.93 -23.81 -20.51
C LYS A 354 -10.70 -22.98 -19.49
N PRO A 355 -11.03 -23.55 -18.31
CA PRO A 355 -11.77 -22.83 -17.28
C PRO A 355 -10.83 -21.94 -16.46
N PHE A 356 -11.00 -20.63 -16.56
CA PHE A 356 -10.31 -19.63 -15.75
C PHE A 356 -11.21 -19.17 -14.60
N LYS A 357 -10.69 -19.23 -13.37
CA LYS A 357 -11.40 -18.76 -12.18
C LYS A 357 -11.25 -17.24 -12.04
N VAL A 358 -12.36 -16.52 -11.90
CA VAL A 358 -12.35 -15.07 -11.62
C VAL A 358 -11.83 -14.85 -10.20
N VAL A 359 -10.71 -14.14 -10.05
CA VAL A 359 -10.09 -13.84 -8.75
C VAL A 359 -10.09 -12.36 -8.39
N GLY A 360 -10.34 -11.49 -9.35
CA GLY A 360 -10.41 -10.05 -9.17
C GLY A 360 -11.35 -9.39 -10.17
N ILE A 361 -11.99 -8.32 -9.71
CA ILE A 361 -12.78 -7.41 -10.53
C ILE A 361 -12.17 -6.03 -10.37
N PHE A 362 -11.84 -5.37 -11.47
CA PHE A 362 -11.18 -4.06 -11.46
C PHE A 362 -11.95 -3.01 -12.24
N ASN A 363 -11.58 -1.76 -12.02
CA ASN A 363 -11.98 -0.61 -12.82
C ASN A 363 -10.80 0.37 -12.90
N SER A 364 -10.90 1.37 -13.78
CA SER A 364 -9.88 2.37 -14.08
C SER A 364 -10.42 3.76 -13.76
N ASN A 365 -9.64 4.59 -13.06
CA ASN A 365 -10.00 6.00 -12.84
C ASN A 365 -9.64 6.87 -14.05
N VAL A 366 -8.62 6.51 -14.82
CA VAL A 366 -8.18 7.28 -15.99
C VAL A 366 -9.08 6.99 -17.20
N TYR A 367 -9.49 5.74 -17.33
CA TYR A 367 -10.25 5.21 -18.47
C TYR A 367 -11.49 4.40 -18.04
N PRO A 368 -12.39 4.97 -17.21
CA PRO A 368 -13.52 4.24 -16.61
C PRO A 368 -14.52 3.66 -17.61
N GLN A 369 -14.50 4.16 -18.86
CA GLN A 369 -15.46 3.79 -19.90
C GLN A 369 -14.84 3.06 -21.11
N SER A 370 -13.50 2.97 -21.22
CA SER A 370 -12.84 2.44 -22.42
C SER A 370 -12.10 1.11 -22.24
N ARG A 371 -11.97 0.60 -21.01
CA ARG A 371 -11.21 -0.64 -20.73
C ARG A 371 -12.07 -1.87 -20.39
N TYR A 372 -13.38 -1.83 -20.66
CA TYR A 372 -14.25 -2.94 -20.24
C TYR A 372 -14.02 -4.25 -20.99
N VAL A 373 -13.41 -4.23 -22.17
CA VAL A 373 -13.07 -5.44 -22.94
C VAL A 373 -11.73 -6.08 -22.54
N TYR A 374 -11.00 -5.46 -21.60
CA TYR A 374 -9.71 -5.96 -21.13
C TYR A 374 -9.89 -7.02 -20.04
N MET A 375 -9.18 -8.12 -20.21
CA MET A 375 -9.05 -9.17 -19.22
C MET A 375 -7.58 -9.50 -19.02
N TYR A 376 -7.23 -9.90 -17.80
CA TYR A 376 -5.85 -10.23 -17.44
C TYR A 376 -5.74 -11.65 -16.94
N VAL A 377 -4.71 -12.37 -17.40
CA VAL A 377 -4.38 -13.74 -17.00
C VAL A 377 -2.88 -13.86 -16.75
N PRO A 378 -2.42 -14.86 -15.98
CA PRO A 378 -0.98 -15.11 -15.87
C PRO A 378 -0.39 -15.46 -17.23
N ASN A 379 0.74 -14.84 -17.56
CA ASN A 379 1.41 -14.98 -18.85
C ASN A 379 1.73 -16.44 -19.21
N SER A 380 2.06 -17.25 -18.19
CA SER A 380 2.34 -18.68 -18.31
C SER A 380 1.16 -19.54 -18.77
N THR A 381 -0.07 -19.01 -18.71
CA THR A 381 -1.29 -19.70 -19.16
C THR A 381 -1.58 -19.50 -20.64
N ILE A 382 -0.95 -18.53 -21.30
CA ILE A 382 -1.07 -18.29 -22.73
C ILE A 382 -0.20 -19.31 -23.49
N PRO A 383 -0.78 -20.16 -24.38
CA PRO A 383 -0.05 -21.12 -25.20
C PRO A 383 1.15 -20.50 -25.90
N VAL A 384 2.27 -21.21 -26.03
CA VAL A 384 3.55 -20.67 -26.52
C VAL A 384 3.44 -20.13 -27.95
N GLU A 385 2.51 -20.68 -28.73
CA GLU A 385 2.22 -20.33 -30.12
C GLU A 385 1.52 -18.98 -30.29
N LEU A 386 0.90 -18.45 -29.23
CA LEU A 386 0.08 -17.23 -29.28
C LEU A 386 0.82 -16.00 -28.75
N GLY A 387 0.16 -14.85 -28.61
CA GLY A 387 0.69 -13.69 -27.92
C GLY A 387 1.92 -13.04 -28.56
N ARG A 388 2.13 -13.25 -29.87
CA ARG A 388 3.27 -12.71 -30.65
C ARG A 388 2.76 -12.29 -32.03
N TYR A 389 2.11 -11.14 -32.06
CA TYR A 389 1.50 -10.60 -33.27
C TYR A 389 2.45 -9.60 -33.95
N ALA A 390 2.29 -9.45 -35.27
CA ALA A 390 3.23 -8.70 -36.09
C ALA A 390 2.85 -7.24 -36.33
N GLU A 391 1.65 -6.81 -35.92
CA GLU A 391 1.17 -5.44 -36.13
C GLU A 391 1.24 -5.00 -37.61
N GLY A 392 1.01 -5.94 -38.52
CA GLY A 392 1.12 -5.72 -39.97
C GLY A 392 2.55 -5.76 -40.55
N MET A 393 3.56 -6.14 -39.75
CA MET A 393 4.94 -6.38 -40.22
C MET A 393 5.17 -7.81 -40.69
N ASP A 394 6.29 -8.04 -41.41
CA ASP A 394 6.70 -9.37 -41.89
C ASP A 394 7.00 -10.34 -40.73
N GLU A 395 7.60 -9.82 -39.66
CA GLU A 395 7.91 -10.55 -38.43
C GLU A 395 7.50 -9.71 -37.20
N PRO A 396 7.06 -10.35 -36.11
CA PRO A 396 6.71 -9.64 -34.89
C PRO A 396 7.90 -8.96 -34.25
N VAL A 397 7.67 -7.76 -33.69
CA VAL A 397 8.66 -7.10 -32.83
C VAL A 397 9.05 -8.08 -31.73
N SER A 398 10.36 -8.30 -31.57
CA SER A 398 10.83 -9.30 -30.61
C SER A 398 10.41 -8.91 -29.18
N VAL A 399 10.58 -7.64 -28.82
CA VAL A 399 10.23 -7.11 -27.49
C VAL A 399 9.73 -5.67 -27.64
N ASN A 400 8.41 -5.49 -27.58
CA ASN A 400 7.81 -4.16 -27.71
C ASN A 400 8.02 -3.34 -26.41
N ILE A 401 8.42 -2.07 -26.55
CA ILE A 401 8.60 -1.10 -25.45
C ILE A 401 7.41 -1.01 -24.50
N PHE A 402 6.18 -1.08 -25.00
CA PHE A 402 4.96 -0.99 -24.19
C PHE A 402 4.65 -2.29 -23.44
N SER A 403 5.25 -3.40 -23.87
CA SER A 403 5.05 -4.73 -23.30
C SER A 403 6.18 -5.15 -22.33
N TYR A 404 7.28 -4.38 -22.26
CA TYR A 404 8.43 -4.74 -21.43
C TYR A 404 8.52 -3.94 -20.14
N THR A 405 8.60 -4.64 -19.01
CA THR A 405 8.95 -4.07 -17.71
C THR A 405 9.87 -5.01 -16.95
N PHE A 406 10.59 -4.50 -15.96
CA PHE A 406 11.35 -5.33 -15.04
C PHE A 406 11.25 -4.81 -13.62
N VAL A 407 11.47 -5.69 -12.64
CA VAL A 407 11.40 -5.35 -11.22
C VAL A 407 12.73 -5.67 -10.55
N LEU A 408 13.28 -4.71 -9.81
CA LEU A 408 14.48 -4.95 -8.98
C LEU A 408 14.13 -5.64 -7.67
N LYS A 409 15.05 -6.48 -7.16
CA LYS A 409 14.92 -7.17 -5.86
C LYS A 409 14.81 -6.20 -4.70
N ASN A 410 15.57 -5.11 -4.73
CA ASN A 410 15.50 -4.06 -3.72
C ASN A 410 15.32 -2.71 -4.39
N ALA A 411 14.35 -1.92 -3.92
CA ALA A 411 14.14 -0.58 -4.48
C ALA A 411 15.28 0.41 -4.22
N ARG A 412 16.20 0.09 -3.31
CA ARG A 412 17.42 0.88 -3.06
C ARG A 412 18.49 0.73 -4.13
N ASP A 413 18.35 -0.30 -4.96
CA ASP A 413 19.35 -0.66 -5.96
C ASP A 413 19.18 0.17 -7.26
N GLU A 414 18.13 0.99 -7.37
CA GLU A 414 17.81 1.83 -8.54
C GLU A 414 18.99 2.69 -9.01
N SER A 415 19.56 3.52 -8.14
CA SER A 415 20.65 4.42 -8.53
C SER A 415 21.89 3.65 -8.99
N ALA A 416 22.21 2.55 -8.31
CA ALA A 416 23.33 1.69 -8.68
C ALA A 416 23.08 0.96 -10.01
N PHE A 417 21.83 0.56 -10.27
CA PHE A 417 21.42 -0.07 -11.52
C PHE A 417 21.50 0.91 -12.70
N ILE A 418 21.03 2.15 -12.51
CA ILE A 418 21.15 3.22 -13.50
C ILE A 418 22.63 3.52 -13.76
N GLU A 419 23.45 3.73 -12.73
CA GLU A 419 24.89 4.02 -12.91
C GLU A 419 25.61 2.90 -13.68
N LYS A 420 25.24 1.65 -13.43
CA LYS A 420 25.83 0.48 -14.09
C LYS A 420 25.54 0.43 -15.59
N TYR A 421 24.32 0.74 -16.02
CA TYR A 421 23.84 0.49 -17.39
C TYR A 421 23.63 1.75 -18.24
N LYS A 422 23.62 2.95 -17.64
CA LYS A 422 23.32 4.21 -18.34
C LYS A 422 24.18 4.44 -19.57
N GLU A 423 25.50 4.29 -19.47
CA GLU A 423 26.40 4.54 -20.61
C GLU A 423 26.20 3.49 -21.71
N SER A 424 26.18 2.19 -21.36
CA SER A 424 26.01 1.10 -22.35
C SER A 424 24.65 1.15 -23.06
N LEU A 425 23.57 1.48 -22.35
CA LEU A 425 22.25 1.64 -22.97
C LEU A 425 22.19 2.89 -23.85
N LYS A 426 22.80 3.99 -23.41
CA LYS A 426 22.86 5.23 -24.19
C LYS A 426 23.66 5.06 -25.49
N GLU A 427 24.74 4.29 -25.48
CA GLU A 427 25.49 3.93 -26.69
C GLU A 427 24.63 3.16 -27.71
N LEU A 428 23.65 2.37 -27.24
CA LEU A 428 22.68 1.67 -28.08
C LEU A 428 21.44 2.50 -28.45
N GLY A 429 21.34 3.74 -27.97
CA GLY A 429 20.18 4.58 -28.25
C GLY A 429 19.00 4.38 -27.31
N TYR A 430 19.22 3.93 -26.07
CA TYR A 430 18.18 3.72 -25.06
C TYR A 430 18.51 4.40 -23.74
N GLU A 431 17.50 4.58 -22.90
CA GLU A 431 17.61 5.05 -21.52
C GLU A 431 16.75 4.21 -20.56
N LEU A 432 17.10 4.26 -19.28
CA LEU A 432 16.32 3.62 -18.22
C LEU A 432 15.34 4.62 -17.62
N SER A 433 14.10 4.19 -17.46
CA SER A 433 13.06 4.93 -16.75
C SER A 433 12.47 4.06 -15.66
N PHE A 434 12.32 4.62 -14.47
CA PHE A 434 11.68 3.95 -13.33
C PHE A 434 10.37 4.64 -13.00
N LEU A 435 9.37 3.85 -12.64
CA LEU A 435 8.10 4.39 -12.21
C LEU A 435 8.27 5.17 -10.91
N ILE A 436 7.82 6.42 -10.89
CA ILE A 436 7.76 7.24 -9.68
C ILE A 436 6.69 6.64 -8.77
N ASN A 437 7.12 5.97 -7.71
CA ASN A 437 6.25 5.26 -6.76
C ASN A 437 6.48 5.73 -5.31
N ASN A 438 7.08 6.91 -5.12
CA ASN A 438 7.44 7.47 -3.81
C ASN A 438 8.31 6.54 -2.92
N VAL A 439 9.05 5.57 -3.51
CA VAL A 439 10.04 4.74 -2.79
C VAL A 439 10.99 5.63 -1.99
N GLU A 440 11.49 6.71 -2.59
CA GLU A 440 12.44 7.62 -1.94
C GLU A 440 11.82 8.26 -0.69
N SER A 441 10.63 8.85 -0.80
CA SER A 441 9.91 9.42 0.34
C SER A 441 9.57 8.39 1.43
N PHE A 442 9.24 7.15 1.04
CA PHE A 442 9.07 6.05 1.98
C PHE A 442 10.37 5.69 2.70
N LEU A 443 11.49 5.62 1.98
CA LEU A 443 12.80 5.33 2.56
C LEU A 443 13.27 6.46 3.49
N GLU A 444 13.06 7.71 3.11
CA GLU A 444 13.39 8.90 3.91
C GLU A 444 12.58 8.98 5.20
N SER A 445 11.28 8.68 5.14
CA SER A 445 10.41 8.68 6.33
C SER A 445 10.64 7.47 7.24
N SER A 446 10.87 6.29 6.67
CA SER A 446 10.98 5.04 7.43
C SER A 446 12.35 4.81 8.08
N ALA A 447 13.45 5.30 7.47
CA ALA A 447 14.80 5.08 7.99
C ALA A 447 15.06 5.72 9.37
N PRO A 448 14.66 6.99 9.64
CA PRO A 448 14.75 7.59 10.97
C PRO A 448 13.95 6.81 12.02
N ILE A 449 12.77 6.30 11.67
CA ILE A 449 11.90 5.53 12.56
C ILE A 449 12.56 4.19 12.95
N LYS A 450 13.11 3.45 11.97
CA LYS A 450 13.90 2.22 12.23
C LYS A 450 15.10 2.51 13.13
N ARG A 451 15.83 3.60 12.86
CA ARG A 451 17.00 3.98 13.66
C ARG A 451 16.62 4.38 15.08
N ALA A 452 15.54 5.15 15.25
CA ALA A 452 15.07 5.59 16.57
C ALA A 452 14.64 4.41 17.44
N THR A 453 13.87 3.47 16.89
CA THR A 453 13.44 2.27 17.62
C THR A 453 14.62 1.36 17.98
N ALA A 454 15.61 1.22 17.11
CA ALA A 454 16.85 0.49 17.40
C ALA A 454 17.65 1.14 18.55
N ILE A 455 17.82 2.47 18.51
CA ILE A 455 18.51 3.22 19.57
C ILE A 455 17.78 3.08 20.90
N ASN A 456 16.45 3.22 20.91
CA ASN A 456 15.64 3.05 22.11
C ASN A 456 15.81 1.63 22.69
N PHE A 457 15.72 0.60 21.85
CA PHE A 457 15.94 -0.78 22.28
C PHE A 457 17.30 -0.96 22.97
N VAL A 458 18.39 -0.45 22.38
CA VAL A 458 19.74 -0.53 22.97
C VAL A 458 19.82 0.25 24.29
N LEU A 459 19.30 1.48 24.32
CA LEU A 459 19.35 2.36 25.50
C LEU A 459 18.61 1.73 26.68
N PHE A 460 17.38 1.23 26.47
CA PHE A 460 16.59 0.61 27.53
C PHE A 460 17.11 -0.77 27.93
N SER A 461 17.83 -1.47 27.04
CA SER A 461 18.58 -2.69 27.40
C SER A 461 19.73 -2.39 28.38
N VAL A 462 20.53 -1.35 28.10
CA VAL A 462 21.61 -0.92 29.00
C VAL A 462 21.05 -0.43 30.33
N LEU A 463 19.97 0.36 30.29
CA LEU A 463 19.31 0.86 31.49
C LEU A 463 18.77 -0.29 32.36
N LEU A 464 18.15 -1.31 31.76
CA LEU A 464 17.68 -2.50 32.46
C LEU A 464 18.83 -3.18 33.21
N ILE A 465 19.95 -3.43 32.53
CA ILE A 465 21.15 -4.07 33.10
C ILE A 465 21.69 -3.26 34.29
N LEU A 466 21.77 -1.93 34.17
CA LEU A 466 22.24 -1.06 35.25
C LEU A 466 21.30 -1.09 36.46
N ILE A 467 19.99 -1.01 36.24
CA ILE A 467 18.97 -1.06 37.29
C ILE A 467 18.97 -2.41 37.98
N GLN A 468 19.04 -3.51 37.21
CA GLN A 468 19.17 -4.86 37.73
C GLN A 468 20.41 -5.01 38.61
N GLY A 469 21.57 -4.52 38.14
CA GLY A 469 22.80 -4.49 38.92
C GLY A 469 22.67 -3.70 40.23
N PHE A 470 22.02 -2.54 40.19
CA PHE A 470 21.69 -1.73 41.38
C PHE A 470 20.83 -2.52 42.37
N VAL A 471 19.73 -3.10 41.90
CA VAL A 471 18.78 -3.85 42.73
C VAL A 471 19.45 -5.06 43.38
N ILE A 472 20.21 -5.84 42.60
CA ILE A 472 20.98 -6.98 43.09
C ILE A 472 21.98 -6.52 44.15
N TYR A 473 22.72 -5.44 43.89
CA TYR A 473 23.70 -4.92 44.83
C TYR A 473 23.06 -4.50 46.16
N VAL A 474 22.02 -3.67 46.12
CA VAL A 474 21.32 -3.17 47.31
C VAL A 474 20.68 -4.31 48.10
N TYR A 475 20.01 -5.24 47.43
CA TYR A 475 19.37 -6.38 48.06
C TYR A 475 20.41 -7.29 48.74
N ILE A 476 21.43 -7.70 48.01
CA ILE A 476 22.46 -8.60 48.55
C ILE A 476 23.19 -7.93 49.72
N GLU A 477 23.61 -6.67 49.60
CA GLU A 477 24.30 -5.95 50.68
C GLU A 477 23.44 -5.89 51.95
N GLY A 478 22.13 -5.66 51.80
CA GLY A 478 21.17 -5.65 52.90
C GLY A 478 21.01 -7.00 53.61
N HIS A 479 21.31 -8.11 52.92
CA HIS A 479 21.11 -9.48 53.43
C HIS A 479 22.41 -10.28 53.64
N LYS A 480 23.59 -9.68 53.40
CA LYS A 480 24.89 -10.34 53.64
C LYS A 480 25.05 -10.89 55.05
N LEU A 481 24.56 -10.15 56.06
CA LEU A 481 24.64 -10.60 57.46
C LEU A 481 23.77 -11.83 57.69
N ASN A 482 22.55 -11.86 57.15
CA ASN A 482 21.66 -13.01 57.26
C ASN A 482 22.26 -14.25 56.59
N TYR A 483 22.86 -14.07 55.40
CA TYR A 483 23.60 -15.13 54.70
C TYR A 483 24.80 -15.65 55.51
N ALA A 484 25.56 -14.76 56.15
CA ALA A 484 26.70 -15.15 56.99
C ALA A 484 26.28 -15.90 58.25
N ILE A 485 25.16 -15.49 58.88
CA ILE A 485 24.58 -16.18 60.05
C ILE A 485 24.13 -17.58 59.67
N GLU A 486 23.43 -17.75 58.55
CA GLU A 486 23.02 -19.08 58.06
C GLU A 486 24.24 -20.00 57.83
N ARG A 487 25.31 -19.48 57.23
CA ARG A 487 26.56 -20.24 57.07
C ARG A 487 27.25 -20.56 58.40
N ALA A 488 27.20 -19.65 59.38
CA ALA A 488 27.75 -19.88 60.71
C ALA A 488 26.95 -20.93 61.51
N LEU A 489 25.66 -21.07 61.23
CA LEU A 489 24.78 -22.12 61.77
C LEU A 489 24.95 -23.48 61.07
N GLY A 490 25.95 -23.63 60.19
CA GLY A 490 26.29 -24.90 59.54
C GLY A 490 25.55 -25.18 58.23
N ILE A 491 24.77 -24.24 57.68
CA ILE A 491 24.08 -24.45 56.40
C ILE A 491 25.09 -24.36 55.24
N PRO A 492 25.12 -25.34 54.31
CA PRO A 492 25.99 -25.32 53.13
C PRO A 492 25.82 -24.05 52.29
N SER A 493 26.93 -23.54 51.74
CA SER A 493 26.96 -22.30 50.95
C SER A 493 26.02 -22.32 49.73
N LYS A 494 25.81 -23.49 49.11
CA LYS A 494 24.87 -23.67 47.99
C LYS A 494 23.41 -23.48 48.42
N ILE A 495 23.03 -23.98 49.60
CA ILE A 495 21.66 -23.89 50.13
C ILE A 495 21.40 -22.47 50.63
N SER A 496 22.34 -21.90 51.39
CA SER A 496 22.21 -20.51 51.87
C SER A 496 22.18 -19.51 50.69
N GLY A 497 22.94 -19.78 49.62
CA GLY A 497 22.89 -18.97 48.40
C GLY A 497 21.53 -19.04 47.71
N ARG A 498 20.94 -20.24 47.63
CA ARG A 498 19.57 -20.43 47.10
C ARG A 498 18.54 -19.68 47.94
N HIS A 499 18.63 -19.73 49.27
CA HIS A 499 17.74 -18.96 50.16
C HIS A 499 17.82 -17.45 49.94
N LEU A 500 19.02 -16.92 49.65
CA LEU A 500 19.22 -15.50 49.39
C LEU A 500 18.57 -15.06 48.07
N ILE A 501 18.79 -15.80 46.98
CA ILE A 501 18.35 -15.39 45.63
C ILE A 501 16.90 -15.73 45.35
N GLN A 502 16.35 -16.82 45.91
CA GLN A 502 15.02 -17.32 45.57
C GLN A 502 13.91 -16.27 45.72
N PRO A 503 13.83 -15.48 46.82
CA PRO A 503 12.82 -14.44 46.93
C PRO A 503 12.98 -13.37 45.84
N LEU A 504 14.21 -12.96 45.54
CA LEU A 504 14.46 -11.92 44.56
C LEU A 504 14.13 -12.37 43.12
N VAL A 505 14.39 -13.63 42.79
CA VAL A 505 14.00 -14.21 41.49
C VAL A 505 12.48 -14.29 41.36
N ILE A 506 11.77 -14.76 42.40
CA ILE A 506 10.30 -14.85 42.39
C ILE A 506 9.69 -13.47 42.23
N TYR A 507 10.10 -12.50 43.05
CA TYR A 507 9.54 -11.16 42.97
C TYR A 507 9.96 -10.43 41.70
N GLY A 508 11.19 -10.64 41.21
CA GLY A 508 11.65 -10.11 39.93
C GLY A 508 10.84 -10.67 38.75
N MET A 509 10.48 -11.95 38.79
CA MET A 509 9.61 -12.57 37.78
C MET A 509 8.20 -11.99 37.79
N ILE A 510 7.62 -11.73 38.98
CA ILE A 510 6.32 -11.06 39.10
C ILE A 510 6.40 -9.61 38.58
N ALA A 511 7.44 -8.87 38.97
CA ALA A 511 7.64 -7.49 38.53
C ALA A 511 7.83 -7.40 37.01
N SER A 512 8.63 -8.29 36.42
CA SER A 512 8.80 -8.37 34.97
C SER A 512 7.56 -8.85 34.24
N GLY A 513 6.75 -9.73 34.84
CA GLY A 513 5.47 -10.16 34.26
C GLY A 513 4.47 -9.00 34.17
N ILE A 514 4.25 -8.28 35.27
CA ILE A 514 3.33 -7.13 35.31
C ILE A 514 3.86 -5.97 34.47
N GLY A 515 5.13 -5.60 34.67
CA GLY A 515 5.76 -4.51 33.93
C GLY A 515 5.83 -4.81 32.44
N GLY A 516 6.16 -6.06 32.09
CA GLY A 516 6.17 -6.52 30.72
C GLY A 516 4.79 -6.47 30.07
N TYR A 517 3.73 -6.88 30.76
CA TYR A 517 2.38 -6.85 30.21
C TYR A 517 1.97 -5.42 29.84
N ILE A 518 2.22 -4.46 30.74
CA ILE A 518 1.98 -3.05 30.49
C ILE A 518 2.82 -2.55 29.31
N GLY A 519 4.12 -2.88 29.29
CA GLY A 519 5.03 -2.43 28.23
C GLY A 519 4.69 -2.99 26.85
N PHE A 520 4.27 -4.25 26.79
CA PHE A 520 3.86 -4.92 25.56
C PHE A 520 2.60 -4.29 24.97
N ASN A 521 1.56 -4.05 25.80
CA ASN A 521 0.35 -3.38 25.33
C ASN A 521 0.62 -1.95 24.87
N ASN A 522 1.39 -1.18 25.64
CA ASN A 522 1.76 0.20 25.26
C ASN A 522 2.58 0.24 23.96
N ALA A 523 3.40 -0.79 23.71
CA ALA A 523 4.17 -0.87 22.47
C ALA A 523 3.25 -1.03 21.25
N MET A 524 2.22 -1.87 21.34
CA MET A 524 1.27 -2.08 20.25
C MET A 524 0.57 -0.78 19.85
N GLU A 525 0.10 0.00 20.84
CA GLU A 525 -0.57 1.29 20.60
C GLU A 525 0.38 2.33 20.00
N LYS A 526 1.54 2.56 20.63
CA LYS A 526 2.52 3.55 20.15
C LYS A 526 3.16 3.19 18.82
N SER A 527 3.27 1.90 18.50
CA SER A 527 3.75 1.46 17.19
C SER A 527 2.77 1.81 16.08
N MET A 528 1.45 1.79 16.33
CA MET A 528 0.49 2.26 15.33
C MET A 528 0.62 3.75 15.06
N GLU A 529 0.79 4.56 16.10
CA GLU A 529 1.01 6.01 15.97
C GLU A 529 2.29 6.32 15.18
N LEU A 530 3.39 5.62 15.49
CA LEU A 530 4.67 5.75 14.77
C LEU A 530 4.60 5.28 13.31
N LEU A 531 3.80 4.26 13.02
CA LEU A 531 3.63 3.75 11.65
C LEU A 531 2.64 4.60 10.84
N GLY A 532 1.72 5.30 11.51
CA GLY A 532 0.79 6.22 10.86
C GLY A 532 1.45 7.44 10.22
N SER A 533 2.71 7.75 10.55
CA SER A 533 3.50 8.80 9.89
C SER A 533 4.28 8.33 8.66
N VAL A 534 4.25 7.03 8.35
CA VAL A 534 4.86 6.47 7.12
C VAL A 534 3.81 6.54 6.01
N PRO A 535 4.17 6.95 4.78
CA PRO A 535 3.25 6.91 3.64
C PRO A 535 2.65 5.50 3.50
N ALA A 536 1.36 5.38 3.79
CA ALA A 536 0.65 4.10 3.74
C ALA A 536 0.04 3.94 2.35
N THR A 537 0.22 2.77 1.75
CA THR A 537 -0.46 2.38 0.51
C THR A 537 -1.88 1.96 0.81
N THR A 538 -2.80 2.19 -0.13
CA THR A 538 -4.22 1.81 -0.01
C THR A 538 -4.41 0.30 0.18
N GLN A 539 -3.40 -0.48 -0.20
CA GLN A 539 -3.40 -1.95 -0.17
C GLN A 539 -2.89 -2.55 1.16
N THR A 540 -2.43 -1.76 2.14
CA THR A 540 -1.88 -2.29 3.40
C THR A 540 -2.66 -1.88 4.65
N THR A 541 -3.11 -2.87 5.42
CA THR A 541 -3.57 -2.66 6.80
C THR A 541 -2.38 -2.87 7.75
N VAL A 542 -1.93 -1.81 8.42
CA VAL A 542 -0.85 -1.88 9.41
C VAL A 542 -1.27 -2.78 10.58
N ASN A 543 -0.48 -3.83 10.87
CA ASN A 543 -0.77 -4.75 11.96
C ASN A 543 0.24 -4.58 13.10
N SER A 544 -0.18 -4.00 14.22
CA SER A 544 0.66 -3.87 15.41
C SER A 544 0.69 -5.14 16.29
N GLY A 545 -0.08 -6.17 15.92
CA GLY A 545 -0.19 -7.43 16.66
C GLY A 545 1.10 -8.24 16.68
N LEU A 546 1.61 -8.57 17.87
CA LEU A 546 2.57 -9.64 18.08
C LEU A 546 1.89 -10.83 18.75
N ASP A 547 2.25 -12.03 18.31
CA ASP A 547 1.87 -13.29 18.97
C ASP A 547 2.36 -13.26 20.44
N ILE A 548 1.53 -13.79 21.35
CA ILE A 548 1.82 -13.91 22.78
C ILE A 548 3.14 -14.65 23.06
N LYS A 549 3.63 -15.47 22.13
CA LYS A 549 4.95 -16.12 22.23
C LYS A 549 6.09 -15.10 22.36
N TYR A 550 6.00 -13.96 21.67
CA TYR A 550 7.02 -12.91 21.77
C TYR A 550 6.99 -12.24 23.15
N PHE A 551 5.82 -12.06 23.74
CA PHE A 551 5.68 -11.55 25.11
C PHE A 551 6.42 -12.45 26.12
N ILE A 552 6.23 -13.77 26.03
CA ILE A 552 6.94 -14.74 26.88
C ILE A 552 8.46 -14.67 26.63
N LEU A 553 8.87 -14.62 25.37
CA LEU A 553 10.27 -14.51 24.98
C LEU A 553 10.94 -13.26 25.57
N PHE A 554 10.30 -12.09 25.50
CA PHE A 554 10.85 -10.83 26.00
C PHE A 554 10.95 -10.81 27.53
N ILE A 555 10.01 -11.43 28.24
CA ILE A 555 10.13 -11.63 29.70
C ILE A 555 11.36 -12.49 30.01
N LEU A 556 11.55 -13.61 29.31
CA LEU A 556 12.72 -14.47 29.50
C LEU A 556 14.03 -13.71 29.20
N LEU A 557 14.06 -12.94 28.11
CA LEU A 557 15.20 -12.12 27.72
C LEU A 557 15.53 -11.07 28.79
N SER A 558 14.51 -10.44 29.39
CA SER A 558 14.69 -9.47 30.48
C SER A 558 15.27 -10.10 31.75
N MET A 559 14.93 -11.37 32.03
CA MET A 559 15.34 -12.09 33.24
C MET A 559 16.71 -12.76 33.11
N LEU A 560 17.15 -13.08 31.90
CA LEU A 560 18.45 -13.70 31.63
C LEU A 560 19.63 -12.93 32.25
N PRO A 561 19.85 -11.62 31.98
CA PRO A 561 20.93 -10.87 32.60
C PRO A 561 20.79 -10.78 34.12
N PHE A 562 19.57 -10.68 34.63
CA PHE A 562 19.29 -10.64 36.07
C PHE A 562 19.77 -11.91 36.79
N VAL A 563 19.46 -13.08 36.23
CA VAL A 563 19.86 -14.38 36.79
C VAL A 563 21.38 -14.57 36.68
N ILE A 564 21.99 -14.19 35.56
CA ILE A 564 23.45 -14.26 35.37
C ILE A 564 24.16 -13.40 36.43
N MET A 565 23.74 -12.14 36.61
CA MET A 565 24.32 -11.25 37.62
C MET A 565 24.16 -11.79 39.04
N LEU A 566 23.01 -12.41 39.35
CA LEU A 566 22.78 -13.05 40.65
C LEU A 566 23.72 -14.24 40.87
N MET A 567 23.94 -15.08 39.85
CA MET A 567 24.88 -16.19 39.91
C MET A 567 26.32 -15.71 40.13
N LEU A 568 26.76 -14.67 39.40
CA LEU A 568 28.09 -14.08 39.56
C LEU A 568 28.29 -13.52 40.98
N LYS A 569 27.30 -12.78 41.50
CA LYS A 569 27.36 -12.21 42.85
C LYS A 569 27.35 -13.27 43.95
N THR A 570 26.53 -14.32 43.80
CA THR A 570 26.48 -15.41 44.77
C THR A 570 27.75 -16.25 44.77
N ASN A 571 28.36 -16.49 43.61
CA ASN A 571 29.67 -17.14 43.54
C ASN A 571 30.76 -16.31 44.25
N LYS A 572 30.75 -14.98 44.08
CA LYS A 572 31.67 -14.09 44.82
C LYS A 572 31.46 -14.18 46.34
N LEU A 573 30.22 -14.34 46.81
CA LEU A 573 29.88 -14.53 48.22
C LEU A 573 30.26 -15.92 48.75
N LYS A 574 30.12 -16.97 47.94
CA LYS A 574 30.53 -18.34 48.29
C LYS A 574 32.02 -18.40 48.62
N ASN A 575 32.83 -17.68 47.86
CA ASN A 575 34.29 -17.66 48.01
C ASN A 575 34.79 -16.73 49.13
N SER A 576 33.90 -16.01 49.82
CA SER A 576 34.27 -15.15 50.96
C SER A 576 34.20 -15.91 52.30
N SER A 577 35.13 -15.63 53.21
CA SER A 577 35.17 -16.27 54.53
C SER A 577 34.02 -15.78 55.41
N ILE A 578 33.51 -16.65 56.29
CA ILE A 578 32.42 -16.33 57.23
C ILE A 578 32.87 -15.20 58.17
N ILE A 579 34.13 -15.22 58.59
CA ILE A 579 34.72 -14.20 59.45
C ILE A 579 34.79 -12.87 58.71
N ASP A 580 35.15 -12.82 57.43
CA ASP A 580 35.17 -11.56 56.66
C ASP A 580 33.76 -10.97 56.44
N LEU A 581 32.76 -11.83 56.25
CA LEU A 581 31.36 -11.39 56.11
C LEU A 581 30.80 -10.82 57.41
N ILE A 582 31.18 -11.39 58.56
CA ILE A 582 30.77 -10.92 59.89
C ILE A 582 31.62 -9.72 60.35
N ASN A 583 32.95 -9.77 60.14
CA ASN A 583 33.89 -8.72 60.51
C ASN A 583 33.82 -7.50 59.61
N ASN A 584 33.41 -7.58 58.33
CA ASN A 584 33.17 -6.35 57.56
C ASN A 584 32.06 -5.49 58.18
N ASN A 585 31.10 -6.09 58.88
CA ASN A 585 30.11 -5.36 59.67
C ASN A 585 30.65 -4.88 61.03
N LYS A 586 31.57 -5.62 61.67
CA LYS A 586 32.24 -5.20 62.91
C LYS A 586 33.29 -4.10 62.67
N LYS A 587 34.16 -4.19 61.66
CA LYS A 587 35.07 -3.11 61.21
C LYS A 587 34.28 -1.87 60.82
N ARG A 588 33.10 -1.97 60.19
CA ARG A 588 32.23 -0.81 59.95
C ARG A 588 31.77 -0.13 61.25
N LYS A 589 31.44 -0.88 62.32
CA LYS A 589 31.11 -0.31 63.64
C LYS A 589 32.35 0.24 64.39
N THR A 590 33.50 -0.43 64.30
CA THR A 590 34.72 -0.04 65.05
C THR A 590 35.49 1.10 64.38
N ILE A 591 35.52 1.17 63.05
CA ILE A 591 36.07 2.31 62.29
C ILE A 591 35.16 3.53 62.48
N GLN A 592 33.83 3.34 62.55
CA GLN A 592 32.88 4.42 62.83
C GLN A 592 33.04 5.01 64.23
N GLY A 593 33.39 4.20 65.25
CA GLY A 593 33.75 4.69 66.58
C GLY A 593 35.13 5.35 66.67
N LYS A 594 36.16 4.81 65.98
CA LYS A 594 37.52 5.37 66.00
C LYS A 594 37.69 6.63 65.14
N THR A 595 36.96 6.75 64.03
CA THR A 595 36.98 7.96 63.19
C THR A 595 36.15 9.09 63.82
N GLU A 596 35.06 8.77 64.53
CA GLU A 596 34.30 9.76 65.33
C GLU A 596 35.15 10.31 66.49
N SER A 597 35.99 9.51 67.16
CA SER A 597 36.90 10.01 68.19
C SER A 597 38.08 10.83 67.62
N LEU A 598 38.58 10.50 66.42
CA LEU A 598 39.72 11.21 65.81
C LEU A 598 39.30 12.52 65.10
N GLU A 599 38.10 12.59 64.52
CA GLU A 599 37.55 13.82 63.93
C GLU A 599 37.04 14.80 64.99
N VAL A 600 36.49 14.32 66.12
CA VAL A 600 36.15 15.19 67.26
C VAL A 600 37.41 15.76 67.92
N ALA A 601 38.48 14.98 68.06
CA ALA A 601 39.76 15.46 68.58
C ALA A 601 40.47 16.47 67.63
N LYS A 602 40.31 16.33 66.30
CA LYS A 602 40.84 17.30 65.33
C LYS A 602 39.99 18.56 65.20
N ALA A 603 38.66 18.46 65.33
CA ALA A 603 37.76 19.61 65.29
C ALA A 603 37.85 20.51 66.54
N THR A 604 38.24 19.95 67.69
CA THR A 604 38.39 20.72 68.95
C THR A 604 39.69 21.53 68.98
N ASN A 605 40.74 21.09 68.29
CA ASN A 605 42.04 21.80 68.22
C ASN A 605 42.15 22.77 67.04
N ALA A 606 41.28 22.66 66.03
CA ALA A 606 41.27 23.55 64.86
C ALA A 606 40.37 24.79 65.03
N MET A 607 39.76 25.00 66.21
CA MET A 607 38.78 26.06 66.44
C MET A 607 39.19 27.06 67.54
N THR A 608 40.49 27.17 67.85
CA THR A 608 41.04 28.11 68.87
C THR A 608 41.97 29.19 68.29
N ILE A 609 41.89 29.48 66.99
CA ILE A 609 42.52 30.68 66.42
C ILE A 609 41.49 31.33 65.49
N GLU A 610 41.32 32.64 65.65
CA GLU A 610 40.38 33.52 64.95
C GLU A 610 38.90 33.45 65.36
N SER A 611 38.59 34.09 66.49
CA SER A 611 37.68 35.26 66.50
C SER A 611 37.72 35.93 67.87
N LYS A 612 38.80 36.67 68.10
CA LYS A 612 38.81 37.80 69.04
C LYS A 612 38.29 38.97 68.23
N VAL A 613 37.20 39.61 68.68
CA VAL A 613 36.83 41.04 68.54
C VAL A 613 35.31 41.19 68.70
N ILE A 614 34.97 41.72 69.88
CA ILE A 614 33.92 42.70 70.20
C ILE A 614 32.47 42.18 70.33
N THR A 615 32.05 41.79 71.55
CA THR A 615 31.48 42.56 72.70
C THR A 615 29.95 42.62 72.76
N LYS A 616 29.46 41.98 73.83
CA LYS A 616 28.50 42.50 74.84
C LYS A 616 27.06 42.82 74.40
N GLN A 617 26.09 42.17 75.03
CA GLN A 617 25.46 42.58 76.30
C GLN A 617 24.51 41.45 76.73
N LEU A 618 24.74 40.88 77.91
CA LEU A 618 24.03 41.11 79.19
C LEU A 618 22.90 40.10 79.33
N GLU A 619 23.08 39.16 80.26
CA GLU A 619 22.34 39.12 81.56
C GLU A 619 21.10 38.26 81.32
N ASP A 620 20.64 37.40 82.19
CA ASP A 620 20.87 36.98 83.57
C ASP A 620 19.92 35.75 83.63
N ASP A 621 19.95 34.76 84.50
CA ASP A 621 20.53 34.53 85.80
C ASP A 621 20.22 33.03 86.07
N LYS A 622 20.98 32.40 86.98
CA LYS A 622 20.54 31.46 88.05
C LYS A 622 19.49 30.35 87.76
N GLU A 623 19.54 29.15 88.34
CA GLU A 623 20.39 28.45 89.29
C GLU A 623 19.82 27.01 89.37
N LYS A 624 20.70 26.05 89.68
CA LYS A 624 20.47 24.86 90.53
C LYS A 624 19.37 23.81 90.25
N ASP A 625 19.92 22.60 90.15
CA ASP A 625 19.62 21.41 90.97
C ASP A 625 18.51 20.40 90.59
N ILE A 626 19.04 19.22 90.21
CA ILE A 626 18.87 17.91 90.87
C ILE A 626 17.52 17.16 90.73
N LYS A 627 17.69 16.00 90.08
CA LYS A 627 17.07 14.67 90.27
C LYS A 627 15.79 14.27 89.53
N ASP A 628 16.02 13.17 88.81
CA ASP A 628 15.24 11.93 88.75
C ASP A 628 13.91 11.91 88.00
N ASP A 629 14.10 11.56 86.72
CA ASP A 629 13.64 10.33 86.09
C ASP A 629 12.20 10.25 85.52
N LYS A 630 12.20 9.82 84.25
CA LYS A 630 11.07 9.49 83.37
C LYS A 630 10.08 10.59 83.03
N LEU A 631 10.20 11.10 81.79
CA LEU A 631 9.08 11.19 80.84
C LEU A 631 9.59 11.36 79.40
N ILE A 632 8.98 10.59 78.50
CA ILE A 632 9.15 10.64 77.05
C ILE A 632 8.79 12.04 76.56
N GLY A 633 9.70 12.71 75.85
CA GLY A 633 9.46 14.03 75.28
C GLY A 633 10.26 14.29 74.00
N LYS A 634 9.54 14.26 72.87
CA LYS A 634 9.98 14.68 71.53
C LYS A 634 10.84 15.96 71.57
N LYS A 635 12.08 15.90 71.08
CA LYS A 635 12.75 17.05 70.44
C LYS A 635 13.80 16.59 69.42
N ASP A 636 13.68 17.13 68.21
CA ASP A 636 14.63 17.10 67.08
C ASP A 636 14.98 15.78 66.37
N SER A 637 14.02 14.84 66.31
CA SER A 637 14.17 13.65 65.45
C SER A 637 14.34 14.00 63.96
N LYS A 638 13.74 15.09 63.44
CA LYS A 638 13.86 15.43 62.01
C LYS A 638 15.25 15.91 61.59
N LYS A 639 15.95 16.71 62.40
CA LYS A 639 17.31 17.20 62.09
C LYS A 639 18.35 16.10 62.25
N ALA A 640 18.21 15.28 63.30
CA ALA A 640 19.05 14.11 63.53
C ALA A 640 18.84 13.02 62.45
N LEU A 641 17.60 12.76 62.03
CA LEU A 641 17.26 11.79 60.99
C LEU A 641 17.66 12.28 59.58
N ARG A 642 17.59 13.59 59.30
CA ARG A 642 18.09 14.19 58.06
C ARG A 642 19.62 14.17 57.99
N ARG A 643 20.32 14.51 59.09
CA ARG A 643 21.80 14.35 59.19
C ARG A 643 22.22 12.88 59.14
N PHE A 644 21.45 11.97 59.74
CA PHE A 644 21.71 10.54 59.70
C PHE A 644 21.49 9.97 58.29
N SER A 645 20.42 10.35 57.60
CA SER A 645 20.16 9.93 56.21
C SER A 645 21.23 10.47 55.25
N LEU A 646 21.64 11.72 55.38
CA LEU A 646 22.70 12.33 54.56
C LEU A 646 24.06 11.69 54.82
N LYS A 647 24.47 11.54 56.09
CA LYS A 647 25.74 10.88 56.46
C LYS A 647 25.73 9.37 56.18
N HIS A 648 24.57 8.70 56.20
CA HIS A 648 24.46 7.27 55.89
C HIS A 648 24.54 7.00 54.39
N ASN A 649 23.91 7.85 53.56
CA ASN A 649 24.02 7.77 52.10
C ASN A 649 25.45 8.06 51.63
N LEU A 650 26.15 9.05 52.22
CA LEU A 650 27.52 9.43 51.85
C LEU A 650 28.62 8.44 52.29
N ARG A 651 28.35 7.48 53.20
CA ARG A 651 29.37 6.60 53.81
C ARG A 651 29.65 5.29 53.08
N SER A 652 28.99 5.01 51.95
CA SER A 652 29.27 3.85 51.10
C SER A 652 29.65 4.33 49.70
N LYS A 653 30.96 4.34 49.40
CA LYS A 653 31.50 4.86 48.12
C LYS A 653 30.75 4.33 46.91
N ALA A 654 30.37 3.04 46.90
CA ALA A 654 29.65 2.43 45.79
C ALA A 654 28.17 2.85 45.68
N THR A 655 27.43 2.98 46.79
CA THR A 655 26.03 3.45 46.73
C THR A 655 25.92 4.93 46.39
N SER A 656 26.82 5.77 46.92
CA SER A 656 26.81 7.20 46.59
C SER A 656 27.12 7.43 45.12
N ILE A 657 28.14 6.76 44.58
CA ILE A 657 28.50 6.86 43.16
C ILE A 657 27.34 6.40 42.29
N LEU A 658 26.70 5.29 42.63
CA LEU A 658 25.60 4.74 41.83
C LEU A 658 24.34 5.62 41.89
N LEU A 659 24.04 6.24 43.04
CA LEU A 659 22.92 7.19 43.17
C LEU A 659 23.20 8.52 42.46
N ILE A 660 24.45 8.98 42.48
CA ILE A 660 24.91 10.15 41.72
C ILE A 660 24.87 9.86 40.22
N VAL A 661 25.27 8.66 39.79
CA VAL A 661 25.17 8.23 38.39
C VAL A 661 23.71 8.11 37.99
N LEU A 662 22.83 7.53 38.82
CA LEU A 662 21.41 7.41 38.50
C LEU A 662 20.73 8.79 38.44
N ALA A 663 21.00 9.66 39.41
CA ALA A 663 20.51 11.03 39.41
C ALA A 663 21.07 11.84 38.24
N GLY A 664 22.36 11.66 37.93
CA GLY A 664 23.04 12.31 36.81
C GLY A 664 22.48 11.86 35.46
N ILE A 665 22.22 10.57 35.27
CA ILE A 665 21.51 10.03 34.11
C ILE A 665 20.11 10.64 34.04
N PHE A 666 19.37 10.69 35.16
CA PHE A 666 18.01 11.23 35.16
C PHE A 666 17.95 12.73 34.83
N THR A 667 18.84 13.54 35.41
CA THR A 667 18.93 14.97 35.12
C THR A 667 19.46 15.22 33.71
N PHE A 668 20.42 14.43 33.24
CA PHE A 668 20.92 14.50 31.88
C PHE A 668 19.81 14.14 30.89
N SER A 669 19.04 13.08 31.15
CA SER A 669 17.90 12.70 30.32
C SER A 669 16.84 13.80 30.26
N LEU A 670 16.51 14.45 31.39
CA LEU A 670 15.56 15.56 31.41
C LEU A 670 16.07 16.78 30.63
N LEU A 671 17.34 17.16 30.81
CA LEU A 671 17.97 18.26 30.09
C LEU A 671 18.09 17.97 28.59
N TRP A 672 18.44 16.74 28.23
CA TRP A 672 18.52 16.27 26.86
C TRP A 672 17.15 16.27 26.19
N MET A 673 16.11 15.82 26.90
CA MET A 673 14.73 15.83 26.38
C MET A 673 14.29 17.27 26.08
N ASN A 674 14.57 18.21 26.99
CA ASN A 674 14.24 19.62 26.80
C ASN A 674 15.03 20.25 25.63
N TYR A 675 16.31 19.91 25.50
CA TYR A 675 17.16 20.35 24.38
C TYR A 675 16.64 19.81 23.03
N VAL A 676 16.26 18.53 22.97
CA VAL A 676 15.70 17.91 21.76
C VAL A 676 14.37 18.54 21.39
N THR A 677 13.49 18.86 22.36
CA THR A 677 12.23 19.56 22.08
C THR A 677 12.45 20.94 21.45
N ILE A 678 13.39 21.73 21.99
CA ILE A 678 13.71 23.06 21.45
C ILE A 678 14.25 22.94 20.02
N LYS A 679 15.22 22.03 19.80
CA LYS A 679 15.81 21.82 18.48
C LYS A 679 14.82 21.27 17.46
N ASN A 680 13.90 20.39 17.88
CA ASN A 680 12.85 19.88 17.00
C ASN A 680 11.87 20.98 16.60
N ASN A 681 11.48 21.88 17.50
CA ASN A 681 10.60 22.99 17.13
C ASN A 681 11.27 23.91 16.10
N GLU A 682 12.56 24.17 16.27
CA GLU A 682 13.34 24.98 15.34
C GLU A 682 13.49 24.31 13.96
N LEU A 683 13.68 22.98 13.93
CA LEU A 683 13.71 22.19 12.69
C LEU A 683 12.34 22.08 12.03
N ILE A 684 11.25 21.94 12.80
CA ILE A 684 9.88 21.88 12.30
C ILE A 684 9.53 23.21 11.65
N GLU A 685 9.76 24.33 12.34
CA GLU A 685 9.51 25.65 11.73
C GLU A 685 10.39 25.90 10.51
N LYS A 686 11.63 25.39 10.50
CA LYS A 686 12.50 25.49 9.32
C LYS A 686 11.97 24.64 8.17
N ALA A 687 11.53 23.41 8.43
CA ALA A 687 10.98 22.52 7.41
C ALA A 687 9.68 23.09 6.80
N TYR A 688 8.80 23.69 7.61
CA TYR A 688 7.61 24.40 7.12
C TYR A 688 7.94 25.62 6.25
N ARG A 689 9.11 26.23 6.42
CA ARG A 689 9.54 27.39 5.63
C ARG A 689 10.33 26.99 4.37
N ASP A 690 11.04 25.87 4.40
CA ASP A 690 12.01 25.49 3.38
C ASP A 690 11.52 24.36 2.44
N HIS A 691 10.43 23.65 2.76
CA HIS A 691 9.90 22.56 1.93
C HIS A 691 8.54 22.91 1.32
N ILE A 692 8.51 22.88 -0.01
CA ILE A 692 7.30 22.96 -0.82
C ILE A 692 6.74 21.55 -0.96
N ILE A 693 5.47 21.36 -0.65
CA ILE A 693 4.76 20.09 -0.81
C ILE A 693 3.70 20.22 -1.89
N THR A 694 3.72 19.32 -2.86
CA THR A 694 2.68 19.20 -3.87
C THR A 694 1.53 18.38 -3.28
N ALA A 695 0.32 18.93 -3.28
CA ALA A 695 -0.87 18.26 -2.78
C ALA A 695 -1.99 18.28 -3.82
N ASP A 696 -2.71 17.17 -3.95
CA ASP A 696 -3.81 17.04 -4.91
C ASP A 696 -5.14 17.43 -4.25
N ILE A 697 -5.89 18.30 -4.91
CA ILE A 697 -7.27 18.61 -4.53
C ILE A 697 -8.20 17.68 -5.29
N ILE A 698 -8.85 16.76 -4.59
CA ILE A 698 -9.83 15.82 -5.16
C ILE A 698 -11.23 16.26 -4.69
N ALA A 699 -12.14 16.50 -5.64
CA ALA A 699 -13.52 16.83 -5.31
C ALA A 699 -14.26 15.60 -4.76
N GLN A 700 -14.91 15.72 -3.60
CA GLN A 700 -15.81 14.70 -3.06
C GLN A 700 -17.26 14.96 -3.49
N GLY A 701 -17.82 14.12 -4.37
CA GLY A 701 -19.25 14.09 -4.69
C GLY A 701 -19.57 13.90 -6.18
N ASN A 702 -20.84 13.65 -6.49
CA ASN A 702 -21.35 13.65 -7.87
C ASN A 702 -21.28 15.08 -8.41
N LEU A 703 -20.25 15.34 -9.23
CA LEU A 703 -20.02 16.62 -9.87
C LEU A 703 -21.08 16.83 -10.96
N VAL A 704 -21.84 17.93 -10.83
CA VAL A 704 -22.72 18.41 -11.89
C VAL A 704 -21.81 18.93 -13.00
N SER A 705 -21.81 18.22 -14.12
CA SER A 705 -21.07 18.55 -15.36
C SER A 705 -21.69 19.75 -16.07
N ASP A 706 -21.79 20.88 -15.38
CA ASP A 706 -22.26 22.13 -15.97
C ASP A 706 -21.17 23.17 -15.85
N THR A 707 -20.16 23.01 -16.70
CA THR A 707 -19.31 24.04 -17.34
C THR A 707 -17.99 23.39 -17.77
N ARG A 708 -17.50 23.81 -18.93
CA ARG A 708 -16.32 23.29 -19.67
C ARG A 708 -14.97 23.60 -19.00
N THR A 709 -14.97 23.69 -17.68
CA THR A 709 -13.79 23.88 -16.83
C THR A 709 -13.82 22.76 -15.81
N GLY A 710 -12.68 22.16 -15.50
CA GLY A 710 -12.60 21.00 -14.61
C GLY A 710 -13.36 21.15 -13.27
N PRO A 711 -13.44 20.07 -12.47
CA PRO A 711 -14.33 19.97 -11.31
C PRO A 711 -14.09 20.99 -10.18
N ILE A 712 -13.03 21.79 -10.27
CA ILE A 712 -12.66 22.84 -9.32
C ILE A 712 -12.78 24.19 -10.04
N SER A 713 -13.71 25.03 -9.60
CA SER A 713 -13.88 26.37 -10.20
C SER A 713 -12.64 27.24 -9.97
N GLY A 714 -12.22 28.04 -10.97
CA GLY A 714 -11.07 28.96 -10.85
C GLY A 714 -11.13 29.91 -9.65
N ARG A 715 -12.32 30.31 -9.19
CA ARG A 715 -12.48 31.13 -7.97
C ARG A 715 -11.97 30.46 -6.70
N HIS A 716 -12.08 29.13 -6.58
CA HIS A 716 -11.54 28.40 -5.43
C HIS A 716 -10.01 28.34 -5.48
N ILE A 717 -9.43 28.23 -6.69
CA ILE A 717 -7.97 28.27 -6.89
C ILE A 717 -7.43 29.65 -6.53
N ILE A 718 -8.07 30.72 -7.00
CA ILE A 718 -7.68 32.11 -6.66
C ILE A 718 -7.72 32.32 -5.14
N ASN A 719 -8.80 31.92 -4.47
CA ASN A 719 -8.90 32.02 -3.01
C ASN A 719 -7.82 31.23 -2.26
N LEU A 720 -7.32 30.12 -2.82
CA LEU A 720 -6.21 29.33 -2.29
C LEU A 720 -4.86 30.03 -2.50
N MET A 721 -4.64 30.65 -3.66
CA MET A 721 -3.45 31.45 -3.94
C MET A 721 -3.38 32.68 -3.02
N GLU A 722 -4.52 33.28 -2.67
CA GLU A 722 -4.60 34.42 -1.74
C GLU A 722 -4.19 34.07 -0.29
N THR A 723 -4.10 32.79 0.09
CA THR A 723 -3.71 32.44 1.47
C THR A 723 -2.20 32.52 1.72
N GLU A 724 -1.37 32.80 0.70
CA GLU A 724 0.10 32.79 0.76
C GLU A 724 0.71 31.44 1.21
N LEU A 725 -0.10 30.37 1.26
CA LEU A 725 0.30 29.00 1.63
C LEU A 725 0.51 28.10 0.40
N VAL A 726 0.18 28.60 -0.80
CA VAL A 726 0.29 27.89 -2.08
C VAL A 726 1.18 28.72 -2.99
N GLU A 727 2.30 28.16 -3.43
CA GLU A 727 3.29 28.86 -4.25
C GLU A 727 2.92 28.86 -5.73
N ASP A 728 2.46 27.71 -6.25
CA ASP A 728 2.07 27.55 -7.65
C ASP A 728 1.05 26.41 -7.80
N TYR A 729 0.37 26.33 -8.95
CA TYR A 729 -0.51 25.21 -9.31
C TYR A 729 -0.34 24.80 -10.78
N SER A 730 -0.45 23.50 -11.06
CA SER A 730 -0.59 22.99 -12.43
C SER A 730 -1.94 22.29 -12.58
N ALA A 731 -2.61 22.54 -13.71
CA ALA A 731 -3.86 21.89 -14.05
C ALA A 731 -3.71 21.26 -15.44
N ILE A 732 -3.90 19.94 -15.51
CA ILE A 732 -3.96 19.22 -16.79
C ILE A 732 -5.42 19.16 -17.19
N ALA A 733 -5.82 20.04 -18.11
CA ALA A 733 -7.13 19.96 -18.76
C ALA A 733 -6.95 19.39 -20.17
N LEU A 734 -7.81 18.45 -20.55
CA LEU A 734 -7.94 17.98 -21.93
C LEU A 734 -8.62 19.11 -22.72
N MET A 735 -7.82 20.01 -23.30
CA MET A 735 -8.33 21.10 -24.15
C MET A 735 -8.36 20.65 -25.61
N ILE A 736 -9.44 21.00 -26.30
CA ILE A 736 -9.60 20.75 -27.75
C ILE A 736 -8.67 21.72 -28.50
N TYR A 737 -8.11 21.32 -29.64
CA TYR A 737 -7.11 22.10 -30.40
C TYR A 737 -7.55 23.55 -30.67
N ASP A 738 -8.85 23.76 -30.93
CA ASP A 738 -9.47 25.06 -31.20
C ASP A 738 -9.50 26.00 -29.98
N GLU A 739 -9.28 25.47 -28.77
CA GLU A 739 -9.20 26.25 -27.52
C GLU A 739 -7.75 26.63 -27.16
N LEU A 740 -6.76 25.92 -27.73
CA LEU A 740 -5.34 26.21 -27.52
C LEU A 740 -4.86 27.39 -28.37
N TYR A 741 -5.63 27.74 -29.40
CA TYR A 741 -5.30 28.78 -30.38
C TYR A 741 -6.51 29.70 -30.58
N ILE A 742 -6.40 30.96 -30.16
CA ILE A 742 -7.48 31.94 -30.30
C ILE A 742 -7.17 32.83 -31.51
N ASP A 743 -8.11 32.93 -32.43
CA ASP A 743 -8.06 33.93 -33.51
C ASP A 743 -8.41 35.30 -32.93
N ARG A 744 -7.41 36.18 -32.85
CA ARG A 744 -7.60 37.60 -32.58
C ARG A 744 -7.26 38.37 -33.84
N ASP A 745 -8.28 38.96 -34.45
CA ASP A 745 -8.15 39.83 -35.62
C ASP A 745 -7.43 39.18 -36.84
N GLY A 746 -7.63 37.88 -37.05
CA GLY A 746 -7.10 37.14 -38.20
C GLY A 746 -5.70 36.54 -37.98
N VAL A 747 -5.21 36.53 -36.74
CA VAL A 747 -3.93 35.92 -36.36
C VAL A 747 -4.18 34.84 -35.30
N ILE A 748 -3.78 33.62 -35.63
CA ILE A 748 -3.90 32.45 -34.75
C ILE A 748 -2.74 32.49 -33.74
N GLU A 749 -3.01 32.86 -32.50
CA GLU A 749 -2.03 32.88 -31.41
C GLU A 749 -2.33 31.78 -30.38
N ARG A 750 -1.28 31.15 -29.86
CA ARG A 750 -1.38 30.14 -28.79
C ARG A 750 -1.82 30.82 -27.49
N TYR A 751 -2.78 30.24 -26.79
CA TYR A 751 -3.26 30.74 -25.50
C TYR A 751 -2.13 30.71 -24.45
N GLU A 752 -1.63 31.88 -24.09
CA GLU A 752 -0.74 32.09 -22.94
C GLU A 752 -1.44 33.02 -21.94
N VAL A 753 -1.46 32.62 -20.66
CA VAL A 753 -2.13 33.37 -19.58
C VAL A 753 -1.48 34.76 -19.44
N GLY A 754 -2.15 35.79 -19.97
CA GLY A 754 -1.69 37.17 -19.88
C GLY A 754 -2.07 37.83 -18.56
N GLU A 755 -1.24 38.76 -18.08
CA GLU A 755 -1.38 39.54 -16.84
C GLU A 755 -2.74 40.23 -16.60
N LYS A 756 -3.65 40.27 -17.58
CA LYS A 756 -5.01 40.81 -17.40
C LYS A 756 -6.02 39.81 -16.83
N ASP A 757 -5.66 38.52 -16.80
CA ASP A 757 -6.47 37.45 -16.22
C ASP A 757 -5.88 36.91 -14.91
N LYS A 758 -4.90 37.63 -14.31
CA LYS A 758 -4.40 37.39 -12.95
C LYS A 758 -5.29 38.02 -11.89
#